data_AF-A0A2V4VSM2-F1
#
_entry.id   AF-A0A2V4VSM2-F1
#
_cell.length_a   1.000
_cell.length_b   1.000
_cell.length_c   1.000
_cell.angle_alpha   90.00
_cell.angle_beta   90.00
_cell.angle_gamma   90.00
#
_symmetry.space_group_name_H-M   'P 1'
#
loop_
_entity.id
_entity.type
_entity.pdbx_description
1 polymer ?
#
loop_
_entity_poly.entity_id
_entity_poly.type
_entity_poly.pdbx_seq_one_letter_code
_entity_poly.pdbx_strand_id
1 'polypeptide(L)'
;MLNIFKKRGKTGTRKSSMANTLSVVLLVIIVVVFAVLGTFVFTSTKNIMVQQQESMLQTKTQAIVSEFDALFKEKGALVKQMSTNKLFKQYIETTKSAAEASTSTYAEETKETLAAIVAAEPSFADAWVAGMDGKGFWIQNDGVVSAPDFDIQARPYYQPVKAADGLYYSDPYIDVAAGSVLMGIFYPIKDENNNMIGFVAADIAFKDIPNIMKSYSLGSTGYSILLSRSGEILYHPDESKVLKENIVNSQGDMAEIGKKMIAGESGVTLMNDNGEHRYIGYATSKDTGWSVGLTIAEKEVLDELGKFTSFTVGGFIVATLLLVIISNITLRRQLRTIPQLLGKIKQIEQGDLTVKLDIKSTNEIGQIAEGLNTMVHKIQGMLQIVGNSAQILNQSSNDLQAISSRTAVTMNDTSTAINEIANATNYQSIETENILRKTGSLSNQIDEIAADAQAMGAMVQTSADQSGHGLAVVEQLSKWSDENNASTQAVSSIIQEIDLSRNEISSFVDTVKQIASQTNLLALNASIEAARAGEHGRGFAVVAEEVRKLAEQTALATEEINKKVNVIEEKTSLSVEHTMRGLKIAEENAKSVENTQQVFYTINKDLKELQLRMKQITNSTTTVHQHKDEIFQALEIISSTTEENSASTEEVSASTQEQLDSIKQVADLSDELNQLSAKLRDELSHFKVE
;
A
#
# COMPACT_ATOMS: atom_id res chain seq x y z
N MET A 1 -49.11 41.20 -22.75
CA MET A 1 -49.22 39.99 -23.60
C MET A 1 -48.45 38.86 -22.92
N LEU A 2 -48.90 38.25 -21.83
CA LEU A 2 -50.11 37.44 -21.62
C LEU A 2 -50.14 36.16 -22.47
N ASN A 3 -49.68 35.07 -21.84
CA ASN A 3 -50.15 33.68 -21.95
C ASN A 3 -50.66 33.19 -23.32
N ILE A 4 -49.75 32.78 -24.20
CA ILE A 4 -50.00 31.68 -25.14
C ILE A 4 -48.69 30.89 -25.23
N PHE A 5 -48.61 29.74 -24.56
CA PHE A 5 -47.89 28.53 -25.00
C PHE A 5 -47.95 27.48 -23.87
N LYS A 6 -49.13 26.87 -23.72
CA LYS A 6 -49.27 25.60 -23.02
C LYS A 6 -50.18 24.70 -23.84
N LYS A 7 -49.59 23.98 -24.81
CA LYS A 7 -50.21 22.78 -25.38
C LYS A 7 -49.16 21.72 -25.63
N ARG A 8 -49.39 20.60 -24.95
CA ARG A 8 -48.73 19.30 -25.03
C ARG A 8 -48.35 18.94 -26.47
N GLY A 9 -47.07 18.72 -26.68
CA GLY A 9 -46.52 17.85 -27.71
C GLY A 9 -45.41 17.04 -27.04
N LYS A 10 -45.46 15.71 -27.20
CA LYS A 10 -44.39 14.79 -26.81
C LYS A 10 -43.07 15.26 -27.44
N THR A 11 -42.30 16.07 -26.75
CA THR A 11 -40.90 16.30 -27.08
C THR A 11 -40.14 15.13 -26.48
N GLY A 12 -40.00 14.06 -27.26
CA GLY A 12 -38.74 13.33 -27.19
C GLY A 12 -37.67 14.40 -27.26
N THR A 13 -36.87 14.53 -26.20
CA THR A 13 -35.74 15.44 -26.14
C THR A 13 -34.87 15.10 -27.33
N ARG A 14 -35.06 15.82 -28.46
CA ARG A 14 -34.09 15.86 -29.55
C ARG A 14 -32.84 16.32 -28.84
N LYS A 15 -31.93 15.38 -28.57
CA LYS A 15 -30.59 15.69 -28.06
C LYS A 15 -30.05 16.73 -29.05
N SER A 16 -30.12 18.00 -28.66
CA SER A 16 -29.58 19.08 -29.49
C SER A 16 -28.11 18.72 -29.64
N SER A 17 -27.68 18.45 -30.87
CA SER A 17 -26.27 18.19 -31.17
C SER A 17 -25.45 19.27 -30.45
N MET A 18 -24.44 18.89 -29.67
CA MET A 18 -23.55 19.86 -29.00
C MET A 18 -23.05 20.93 -29.98
N ALA A 19 -22.89 20.57 -31.25
CA ALA A 19 -22.59 21.50 -32.34
C ALA A 19 -23.61 22.65 -32.45
N ASN A 20 -24.91 22.35 -32.39
CA ASN A 20 -25.96 23.36 -32.53
C ASN A 20 -26.00 24.31 -31.33
N THR A 21 -25.82 23.78 -30.12
CA THR A 21 -25.81 24.61 -28.90
C THR A 21 -24.58 25.53 -28.89
N LEU A 22 -23.40 25.02 -29.24
CA LEU A 22 -22.19 25.84 -29.35
C LEU A 22 -22.28 26.90 -30.46
N SER A 23 -22.83 26.55 -31.63
CA SER A 23 -22.99 27.49 -32.74
C SER A 23 -23.95 28.65 -32.40
N VAL A 24 -25.00 28.39 -31.60
CA VAL A 24 -25.91 29.46 -31.14
C VAL A 24 -25.22 30.38 -30.13
N VAL A 25 -24.43 29.85 -29.20
CA VAL A 25 -23.66 30.67 -28.24
C VAL A 25 -22.63 31.54 -28.96
N LEU A 26 -21.90 30.97 -29.93
CA LEU A 26 -20.93 31.71 -30.76
C LEU A 26 -21.57 32.83 -31.57
N LEU A 27 -22.75 32.60 -32.14
CA LEU A 27 -23.51 33.64 -32.86
C LEU A 27 -23.82 34.83 -31.94
N VAL A 28 -24.31 34.57 -30.73
CA VAL A 28 -24.65 35.63 -29.77
C VAL A 28 -23.40 36.44 -29.40
N ILE A 29 -22.26 35.78 -29.18
CA ILE A 29 -21.00 36.45 -28.88
C ILE A 29 -20.53 37.32 -30.05
N ILE A 30 -20.57 36.82 -31.29
CA ILE A 30 -20.14 37.56 -32.48
C ILE A 30 -20.99 38.82 -32.67
N VAL A 31 -22.31 38.72 -32.51
CA VAL A 31 -23.22 39.86 -32.63
C VAL A 31 -22.95 40.92 -31.57
N VAL A 32 -22.74 40.52 -30.31
CA VAL A 32 -22.40 41.44 -29.22
C VAL A 32 -21.06 42.13 -29.47
N VAL A 33 -20.03 41.40 -29.90
CA VAL A 33 -18.70 41.95 -30.18
C VAL A 33 -18.74 42.97 -31.33
N PHE A 34 -19.45 42.67 -32.43
CA PHE A 34 -19.56 43.62 -33.55
C PHE A 34 -20.44 44.83 -33.23
N ALA A 35 -21.45 44.70 -32.35
CA ALA A 35 -22.21 45.85 -31.87
C ALA A 35 -21.34 46.81 -31.03
N VAL A 36 -20.50 46.26 -30.14
CA VAL A 36 -19.55 47.05 -29.33
C VAL A 36 -18.49 47.72 -30.22
N LEU A 37 -17.88 46.97 -31.14
CA LEU A 37 -16.89 47.49 -32.09
C LEU A 37 -17.47 48.57 -33.01
N GLY A 38 -18.68 48.36 -33.55
CA GLY A 38 -19.33 49.34 -34.40
C GLY A 38 -19.62 50.66 -33.68
N THR A 39 -20.09 50.58 -32.43
CA THR A 39 -20.33 51.76 -31.59
C THR A 39 -19.04 52.51 -31.28
N PHE A 40 -17.96 51.77 -30.97
CA PHE A 40 -16.65 52.36 -30.72
C PHE A 40 -16.07 53.06 -31.95
N VAL A 41 -16.08 52.40 -33.12
CA VAL A 41 -15.57 52.96 -34.38
C VAL A 41 -16.33 54.23 -34.76
N PHE A 42 -17.66 54.21 -34.70
CA PHE A 42 -18.47 55.39 -35.00
C PHE A 42 -18.13 56.59 -34.10
N THR A 43 -18.04 56.36 -32.80
CA THR A 43 -17.73 57.41 -31.82
C THR A 43 -16.33 57.97 -32.03
N SER A 44 -15.35 57.11 -32.29
CA SER A 44 -13.97 57.53 -32.55
C SER A 44 -13.85 58.34 -33.84
N THR A 45 -14.48 57.90 -34.94
CA THR A 45 -14.42 58.62 -36.22
C THR A 45 -15.06 59.99 -36.12
N LYS A 46 -16.21 60.11 -35.43
CA LYS A 46 -16.86 61.41 -35.20
C LYS A 46 -15.93 62.40 -34.48
N ASN A 47 -15.31 61.95 -33.39
CA ASN A 47 -14.43 62.80 -32.58
C ASN A 47 -13.20 63.26 -33.38
N ILE A 48 -12.61 62.36 -34.18
CA ILE A 48 -11.45 62.69 -35.02
C ILE A 48 -11.82 63.73 -36.08
N MET A 49 -12.96 63.58 -36.76
CA MET A 49 -13.37 64.53 -37.81
C MET A 49 -13.65 65.93 -37.24
N VAL A 50 -14.31 66.03 -36.08
CA VAL A 50 -14.54 67.32 -35.42
C VAL A 50 -13.21 67.98 -35.03
N GLN A 51 -12.31 67.24 -34.37
CA GLN A 51 -10.99 67.77 -34.00
C GLN A 51 -10.16 68.22 -35.20
N GLN A 52 -10.22 67.48 -36.31
CA GLN A 52 -9.51 67.85 -37.54
C GLN A 52 -10.01 69.18 -38.12
N GLN A 53 -11.33 69.40 -38.11
CA GLN A 53 -11.93 70.63 -38.62
C GLN A 53 -11.67 71.83 -37.69
N GLU A 54 -11.76 71.63 -36.37
CA GLU A 54 -11.41 72.67 -35.40
C GLU A 54 -9.93 73.11 -35.54
N SER A 55 -9.01 72.16 -35.65
CA SER A 55 -7.58 72.45 -35.87
C SER A 55 -7.34 73.23 -37.17
N MET A 56 -8.08 72.90 -38.23
CA MET A 56 -7.98 73.58 -39.52
C MET A 56 -8.54 75.01 -39.48
N LEU A 57 -9.64 75.25 -38.74
CA LEU A 57 -10.19 76.58 -38.49
C LEU A 57 -9.19 77.47 -37.73
N GLN A 58 -8.59 76.95 -36.67
CA GLN A 58 -7.58 77.68 -35.89
C GLN A 58 -6.34 78.01 -36.74
N THR A 59 -5.86 77.04 -37.53
CA THR A 59 -4.69 77.23 -38.38
C THR A 59 -4.94 78.26 -39.48
N LYS A 60 -6.09 78.18 -40.17
CA LYS A 60 -6.43 79.10 -41.27
C LYS A 60 -6.68 80.52 -40.78
N THR A 61 -7.36 80.72 -39.65
CA THR A 61 -7.59 82.06 -39.08
C THR A 61 -6.29 82.72 -38.66
N GLN A 62 -5.37 81.96 -38.04
CA GLN A 62 -4.03 82.45 -37.72
C GLN A 62 -3.20 82.78 -38.98
N ALA A 63 -3.35 82.00 -40.06
CA ALA A 63 -2.69 82.26 -41.33
C ALA A 63 -3.19 83.57 -41.96
N ILE A 64 -4.51 83.83 -41.95
CA ILE A 64 -5.08 85.10 -42.44
C ILE A 64 -4.52 86.28 -41.65
N VAL A 65 -4.49 86.18 -40.30
CA VAL A 65 -3.90 87.22 -39.46
C VAL A 65 -2.42 87.45 -39.80
N SER A 66 -1.66 86.38 -40.01
CA SER A 66 -0.24 86.48 -40.35
C SER A 66 0.00 87.11 -41.73
N GLU A 67 -0.90 86.88 -42.68
CA GLU A 67 -0.86 87.51 -44.00
C GLU A 67 -1.17 89.01 -43.93
N PHE A 68 -2.14 89.41 -43.10
CA PHE A 68 -2.39 90.83 -42.80
C PHE A 68 -1.18 91.49 -42.12
N ASP A 69 -0.63 90.87 -41.08
CA ASP A 69 0.53 91.40 -40.37
C ASP A 69 1.73 91.57 -41.31
N ALA A 70 1.98 90.60 -42.19
CA ALA A 70 3.03 90.67 -43.20
C ALA A 70 2.79 91.82 -44.19
N LEU A 71 1.58 91.96 -44.72
CA LEU A 71 1.21 93.03 -45.64
C LEU A 71 1.45 94.40 -45.00
N PHE A 72 0.89 94.65 -43.82
CA PHE A 72 1.02 95.95 -43.16
C PHE A 72 2.46 96.25 -42.78
N LYS A 73 3.21 95.26 -42.27
CA LYS A 73 4.63 95.42 -41.92
C LYS A 73 5.50 95.77 -43.13
N GLU A 74 5.25 95.14 -44.28
CA GLU A 74 5.95 95.47 -45.53
C GLU A 74 5.67 96.92 -45.94
N LYS A 75 4.41 97.32 -45.98
CA LYS A 75 4.03 98.68 -46.40
C LYS A 75 4.47 99.75 -45.40
N GLY A 76 4.43 99.44 -44.10
CA GLY A 76 4.97 100.30 -43.06
C GLY A 76 6.48 100.52 -43.17
N ALA A 77 7.25 99.51 -43.58
CA ALA A 77 8.68 99.65 -43.83
C ALA A 77 8.97 100.59 -45.02
N LEU A 78 8.14 100.54 -46.08
CA LEU A 78 8.25 101.46 -47.21
C LEU A 78 7.99 102.90 -46.78
N VAL A 79 6.93 103.18 -46.03
CA VAL A 79 6.64 104.54 -45.52
C VAL A 79 7.76 105.03 -44.58
N LYS A 80 8.30 104.15 -43.74
CA LYS A 80 9.49 104.47 -42.95
C LYS A 80 10.68 104.83 -43.84
N GLN A 81 10.94 104.10 -44.91
CA GLN A 81 12.01 104.41 -45.85
C GLN A 81 11.77 105.77 -46.53
N MET A 82 10.53 106.08 -46.91
CA MET A 82 10.17 107.37 -47.49
C MET A 82 10.60 108.54 -46.59
N SER A 83 10.45 108.40 -45.27
CA SER A 83 10.82 109.46 -44.30
C SER A 83 12.31 109.81 -44.30
N THR A 84 13.16 108.90 -44.81
CA THR A 84 14.62 109.11 -44.89
C THR A 84 15.06 109.87 -46.14
N ASN A 85 14.12 110.14 -47.06
CA ASN A 85 14.42 110.88 -48.27
C ASN A 85 14.73 112.34 -47.93
N LYS A 86 15.98 112.74 -48.18
CA LYS A 86 16.48 114.10 -47.88
C LYS A 86 15.65 115.18 -48.58
N LEU A 87 15.10 114.89 -49.75
CA LEU A 87 14.27 115.82 -50.51
C LEU A 87 13.01 116.21 -49.74
N PHE A 88 12.35 115.25 -49.08
CA PHE A 88 11.13 115.52 -48.30
C PHE A 88 11.42 116.40 -47.09
N LYS A 89 12.56 116.18 -46.43
CA LYS A 89 13.03 117.06 -45.36
C LYS A 89 13.34 118.47 -45.88
N GLN A 90 14.08 118.59 -46.97
CA GLN A 90 14.41 119.88 -47.59
C GLN A 90 13.14 120.64 -48.02
N TYR A 91 12.16 119.94 -48.59
CA TYR A 91 10.87 120.51 -48.95
C TYR A 91 10.13 121.05 -47.72
N ILE A 92 10.10 120.31 -46.62
CA ILE A 92 9.47 120.79 -45.38
C ILE A 92 10.21 122.03 -44.84
N GLU A 93 11.54 122.03 -44.86
CA GLU A 93 12.34 123.15 -44.31
C GLU A 93 12.28 124.43 -45.16
N THR A 94 12.06 124.34 -46.48
CA THR A 94 11.96 125.51 -47.36
C THR A 94 10.54 126.05 -47.54
N THR A 95 9.51 125.29 -47.15
CA THR A 95 8.11 125.66 -47.36
C THR A 95 7.52 126.22 -46.07
N LYS A 96 7.01 127.45 -46.09
CA LYS A 96 6.54 128.13 -44.86
C LYS A 96 5.03 128.05 -44.61
N SER A 97 4.23 127.78 -45.64
CA SER A 97 2.76 127.75 -45.52
C SER A 97 2.09 126.93 -46.62
N ALA A 98 0.82 126.58 -46.43
CA ALA A 98 0.01 125.87 -47.41
C ALA A 98 -0.09 126.60 -48.77
N ALA A 99 -0.09 127.94 -48.76
CA ALA A 99 -0.14 128.74 -49.99
C ALA A 99 1.15 128.63 -50.83
N GLU A 100 2.28 128.24 -50.22
CA GLU A 100 3.57 128.06 -50.87
C GLU A 100 3.87 126.58 -51.20
N ALA A 101 2.97 125.66 -50.83
CA ALA A 101 3.21 124.22 -50.92
C ALA A 101 3.53 123.76 -52.36
N SER A 102 2.90 124.34 -53.38
CA SER A 102 3.12 123.99 -54.79
C SER A 102 4.21 124.82 -55.48
N THR A 103 4.69 125.91 -54.88
CA THR A 103 5.65 126.85 -55.50
C THR A 103 7.01 126.90 -54.78
N SER A 104 7.15 126.19 -53.67
CA SER A 104 8.40 126.02 -52.94
C SER A 104 9.50 125.39 -53.81
N THR A 105 10.76 125.70 -53.48
CA THR A 105 11.95 125.33 -54.27
C THR A 105 12.00 123.84 -54.62
N TYR A 106 11.58 122.97 -53.71
CA TYR A 106 11.64 121.51 -53.89
C TYR A 106 10.26 120.86 -54.17
N ALA A 107 9.22 121.65 -54.46
CA ALA A 107 7.85 121.15 -54.58
C ALA A 107 7.67 120.14 -55.72
N GLU A 108 8.13 120.47 -56.94
CA GLU A 108 7.94 119.56 -58.09
C GLU A 108 8.77 118.29 -57.97
N GLU A 109 10.03 118.39 -57.53
CA GLU A 109 10.87 117.21 -57.31
C GLU A 109 10.25 116.29 -56.23
N THR A 110 9.65 116.88 -55.18
CA THR A 110 8.96 116.14 -54.11
C THR A 110 7.75 115.38 -54.66
N LYS A 111 6.91 116.05 -55.46
CA LYS A 111 5.77 115.42 -56.12
C LYS A 111 6.19 114.31 -57.07
N GLU A 112 7.17 114.52 -57.95
CA GLU A 112 7.65 113.49 -58.89
C GLU A 112 8.18 112.27 -58.14
N THR A 113 8.88 112.49 -57.03
CA THR A 113 9.38 111.41 -56.17
C THR A 113 8.23 110.63 -55.52
N LEU A 114 7.20 111.32 -55.01
CA LEU A 114 6.02 110.69 -54.44
C LEU A 114 5.23 109.90 -55.51
N ALA A 115 5.10 110.44 -56.72
CA ALA A 115 4.48 109.75 -57.87
C ALA A 115 5.23 108.47 -58.24
N ALA A 116 6.57 108.50 -58.24
CA ALA A 116 7.39 107.33 -58.52
C ALA A 116 7.23 106.24 -57.44
N ILE A 117 7.07 106.63 -56.16
CA ILE A 117 6.82 105.70 -55.06
C ILE A 117 5.46 104.99 -55.24
N VAL A 118 4.39 105.74 -55.52
CA VAL A 118 3.05 105.15 -55.74
C VAL A 118 3.03 104.28 -57.00
N ALA A 119 3.73 104.67 -58.07
CA ALA A 119 3.84 103.84 -59.27
C ALA A 119 4.63 102.54 -59.04
N ALA A 120 5.64 102.57 -58.17
CA ALA A 120 6.43 101.40 -57.81
C ALA A 120 5.70 100.47 -56.81
N GLU A 121 4.76 101.01 -56.04
CA GLU A 121 3.97 100.27 -55.05
C GLU A 121 2.46 100.44 -55.30
N PRO A 122 1.85 99.61 -56.18
CA PRO A 122 0.45 99.75 -56.57
C PRO A 122 -0.59 99.57 -55.45
N SER A 123 -0.17 99.08 -54.27
CA SER A 123 -1.04 99.00 -53.08
C SER A 123 -1.24 100.35 -52.39
N PHE A 124 -0.34 101.32 -52.60
CA PHE A 124 -0.57 102.69 -52.18
C PHE A 124 -1.60 103.34 -53.11
N ALA A 125 -2.70 103.80 -52.52
CA ALA A 125 -3.67 104.65 -53.17
C ALA A 125 -3.08 106.04 -53.42
N ASP A 126 -2.38 106.57 -52.42
CA ASP A 126 -1.64 107.81 -52.49
C ASP A 126 -0.44 107.84 -51.54
N ALA A 127 0.45 108.81 -51.76
CA ALA A 127 1.55 109.11 -50.89
C ALA A 127 1.75 110.62 -50.81
N TRP A 128 1.98 111.13 -49.60
CA TRP A 128 2.05 112.55 -49.34
C TRP A 128 3.04 112.90 -48.22
N VAL A 129 3.58 114.11 -48.28
CA VAL A 129 4.50 114.66 -47.28
C VAL A 129 3.88 115.91 -46.70
N ALA A 130 3.91 116.01 -45.37
CA ALA A 130 3.33 117.12 -44.64
C ALA A 130 4.35 117.80 -43.72
N GLY A 131 4.40 119.12 -43.79
CA GLY A 131 5.08 119.97 -42.83
C GLY A 131 4.13 120.40 -41.71
N MET A 132 4.65 120.48 -40.49
CA MET A 132 3.88 120.86 -39.31
C MET A 132 4.05 122.33 -38.89
N ASP A 133 4.88 123.11 -39.58
CA ASP A 133 5.11 124.50 -39.17
C ASP A 133 3.85 125.37 -39.38
N GLY A 134 3.59 126.28 -38.44
CA GLY A 134 2.36 127.06 -38.39
C GLY A 134 1.08 126.21 -38.35
N LYS A 135 0.20 126.41 -39.33
CA LYS A 135 -1.01 125.58 -39.53
C LYS A 135 -0.72 124.27 -40.29
N GLY A 136 0.51 124.08 -40.75
CA GLY A 136 0.95 122.96 -41.57
C GLY A 136 0.57 123.09 -43.04
N PHE A 137 1.14 122.20 -43.84
CA PHE A 137 0.91 122.08 -45.27
C PHE A 137 1.24 120.66 -45.72
N TRP A 138 0.77 120.26 -46.89
CA TRP A 138 1.19 119.00 -47.51
C TRP A 138 1.18 119.06 -49.03
N ILE A 139 1.94 118.15 -49.63
CA ILE A 139 1.92 117.85 -51.06
C ILE A 139 1.80 116.34 -51.27
N GLN A 140 0.99 115.96 -52.25
CA GLN A 140 0.70 114.58 -52.61
C GLN A 140 1.30 114.21 -53.97
N ASN A 141 1.40 112.91 -54.23
CA ASN A 141 1.97 112.33 -55.44
C ASN A 141 1.35 112.83 -56.76
N ASP A 142 0.08 113.20 -56.79
CA ASP A 142 -0.61 113.73 -57.97
C ASP A 142 -0.46 115.27 -58.12
N GLY A 143 0.23 115.92 -57.17
CA GLY A 143 0.46 117.35 -57.13
C GLY A 143 -0.65 118.14 -56.42
N VAL A 144 -1.66 117.46 -55.86
CA VAL A 144 -2.60 118.12 -54.96
C VAL A 144 -1.86 118.57 -53.70
N VAL A 145 -2.19 119.76 -53.23
CA VAL A 145 -1.62 120.36 -52.02
C VAL A 145 -2.72 120.76 -51.04
N SER A 146 -2.34 120.93 -49.78
CA SER A 146 -3.20 121.50 -48.75
C SER A 146 -3.86 122.82 -49.18
N ALA A 147 -5.17 122.97 -48.97
CA ALA A 147 -5.89 124.23 -49.16
C ALA A 147 -5.32 125.36 -48.27
N PRO A 148 -5.45 126.65 -48.63
CA PRO A 148 -4.85 127.74 -47.87
C PRO A 148 -5.29 127.86 -46.40
N ASP A 149 -6.49 127.37 -46.07
CA ASP A 149 -7.06 127.33 -44.71
C ASP A 149 -6.80 126.02 -43.96
N PHE A 150 -6.05 125.09 -44.56
CA PHE A 150 -5.73 123.80 -43.98
C PHE A 150 -5.06 123.95 -42.61
N ASP A 151 -5.57 123.20 -41.64
CA ASP A 151 -4.98 123.03 -40.31
C ASP A 151 -4.69 121.55 -40.08
N ILE A 152 -3.40 121.23 -40.00
CA ILE A 152 -2.92 119.86 -39.75
C ILE A 152 -3.24 119.39 -38.34
N GLN A 153 -3.32 120.32 -37.37
CA GLN A 153 -3.51 119.99 -35.95
C GLN A 153 -4.95 119.55 -35.64
N ALA A 154 -5.91 119.95 -36.48
CA ALA A 154 -7.31 119.58 -36.39
C ALA A 154 -7.61 118.18 -36.96
N ARG A 155 -6.63 117.49 -37.56
CA ARG A 155 -6.84 116.21 -38.24
C ARG A 155 -6.87 115.04 -37.24
N PRO A 156 -7.78 114.05 -37.42
CA PRO A 156 -7.95 112.96 -36.46
C PRO A 156 -6.69 112.10 -36.30
N TYR A 157 -5.85 112.01 -37.34
CA TYR A 157 -4.57 111.31 -37.31
C TYR A 157 -3.43 112.13 -36.66
N TYR A 158 -3.55 113.44 -36.49
CA TYR A 158 -2.42 114.29 -36.05
C TYR A 158 -1.91 113.92 -34.65
N GLN A 159 -2.80 113.85 -33.66
CA GLN A 159 -2.41 113.51 -32.28
C GLN A 159 -1.88 112.06 -32.18
N PRO A 160 -2.53 111.04 -32.78
CA PRO A 160 -1.98 109.69 -32.81
C PRO A 160 -0.60 109.58 -33.46
N VAL A 161 -0.39 110.23 -34.61
CA VAL A 161 0.90 110.21 -35.32
C VAL A 161 1.99 110.86 -34.48
N LYS A 162 1.69 111.98 -33.83
CA LYS A 162 2.62 112.67 -32.91
C LYS A 162 2.92 111.83 -31.67
N ALA A 163 1.92 111.16 -31.10
CA ALA A 163 2.07 110.32 -29.92
C ALA A 163 2.83 109.02 -30.21
N ALA A 164 2.70 108.48 -31.42
CA ALA A 164 3.40 107.26 -31.84
C ALA A 164 4.92 107.47 -31.95
N ASP A 165 5.37 108.69 -32.33
CA ASP A 165 6.78 109.05 -32.58
C ASP A 165 7.53 107.99 -33.44
N GLY A 166 6.82 107.42 -34.41
CA GLY A 166 7.24 106.26 -35.17
C GLY A 166 6.17 105.83 -36.18
N LEU A 167 6.17 104.56 -36.55
CA LEU A 167 5.20 104.01 -37.49
C LEU A 167 3.81 103.95 -36.86
N TYR A 168 2.82 104.53 -37.53
CA TYR A 168 1.43 104.52 -37.08
C TYR A 168 0.51 104.09 -38.22
N TYR A 169 -0.41 103.17 -37.93
CA TYR A 169 -1.50 102.77 -38.80
C TYR A 169 -2.80 103.38 -38.27
N SER A 170 -3.49 104.15 -39.10
CA SER A 170 -4.79 104.73 -38.73
C SER A 170 -5.92 103.71 -38.81
N ASP A 171 -7.01 103.95 -38.08
CA ASP A 171 -8.26 103.24 -38.35
C ASP A 171 -8.77 103.60 -39.76
N PRO A 172 -9.47 102.69 -40.47
CA PRO A 172 -9.98 102.98 -41.80
C PRO A 172 -10.90 104.21 -41.80
N TYR A 173 -10.67 105.13 -42.72
CA TYR A 173 -11.48 106.32 -42.91
C TYR A 173 -11.93 106.45 -44.36
N ILE A 174 -13.01 107.18 -44.59
CA ILE A 174 -13.50 107.45 -45.94
C ILE A 174 -12.73 108.65 -46.48
N ASP A 175 -12.07 108.47 -47.63
CA ASP A 175 -11.50 109.58 -48.36
C ASP A 175 -12.61 110.52 -48.85
N VAL A 176 -12.49 111.79 -48.47
CA VAL A 176 -13.46 112.85 -48.78
C VAL A 176 -13.48 113.16 -50.29
N ALA A 177 -12.42 112.82 -51.03
CA ALA A 177 -12.31 113.02 -52.48
C ALA A 177 -12.78 111.80 -53.30
N ALA A 178 -12.33 110.59 -52.98
CA ALA A 178 -12.61 109.39 -53.77
C ALA A 178 -13.79 108.52 -53.27
N GLY A 179 -14.30 108.74 -52.06
CA GLY A 179 -15.39 107.93 -51.48
C GLY A 179 -15.00 106.48 -51.15
N SER A 180 -13.73 106.12 -51.32
CA SER A 180 -13.16 104.83 -50.96
C SER A 180 -12.66 104.82 -49.52
N VAL A 181 -12.75 103.65 -48.88
CA VAL A 181 -12.19 103.41 -47.55
C VAL A 181 -10.68 103.29 -47.69
N LEU A 182 -9.95 104.17 -47.02
CA LEU A 182 -8.50 104.21 -47.00
C LEU A 182 -7.99 103.94 -45.58
N MET A 183 -6.78 103.42 -45.50
CA MET A 183 -6.05 103.29 -44.25
C MET A 183 -4.68 103.95 -44.42
N GLY A 184 -4.47 105.06 -43.73
CA GLY A 184 -3.21 105.79 -43.75
C GLY A 184 -2.14 105.14 -42.89
N ILE A 185 -0.94 105.01 -43.45
CA ILE A 185 0.31 104.65 -42.78
C ILE A 185 1.15 105.92 -42.66
N PHE A 186 1.63 106.22 -41.46
CA PHE A 186 2.35 107.47 -41.17
C PHE A 186 3.71 107.20 -40.56
N TYR A 187 4.71 108.03 -40.90
CA TYR A 187 6.03 108.01 -40.26
C TYR A 187 6.63 109.42 -40.11
N PRO A 188 7.17 109.80 -38.94
CA PRO A 188 7.72 111.13 -38.69
C PRO A 188 8.95 111.48 -39.53
N ILE A 189 9.03 112.74 -39.96
CA ILE A 189 10.25 113.37 -40.49
C ILE A 189 10.81 114.30 -39.41
N LYS A 190 12.09 114.14 -39.08
CA LYS A 190 12.75 114.86 -37.99
C LYS A 190 13.89 115.77 -38.49
N ASP A 191 14.08 116.90 -37.81
CA ASP A 191 15.23 117.80 -38.03
C ASP A 191 16.55 117.21 -37.46
N GLU A 192 17.65 117.95 -37.59
CA GLU A 192 18.96 117.51 -37.04
C GLU A 192 19.00 117.45 -35.51
N ASN A 193 18.10 118.18 -34.82
CA ASN A 193 17.95 118.17 -33.38
C ASN A 193 16.96 117.08 -32.90
N ASN A 194 16.52 116.20 -33.81
CA ASN A 194 15.57 115.13 -33.58
C ASN A 194 14.14 115.60 -33.22
N ASN A 195 13.78 116.84 -33.55
CA ASN A 195 12.42 117.36 -33.43
C ASN A 195 11.60 116.97 -34.66
N MET A 196 10.35 116.53 -34.46
CA MET A 196 9.43 116.24 -35.56
C MET A 196 9.01 117.55 -36.25
N ILE A 197 9.41 117.71 -37.51
CA ILE A 197 9.07 118.87 -38.35
C ILE A 197 7.91 118.57 -39.32
N GLY A 198 7.61 117.30 -39.50
CA GLY A 198 6.64 116.83 -40.47
C GLY A 198 6.47 115.31 -40.40
N PHE A 199 5.75 114.76 -41.36
CA PHE A 199 5.68 113.31 -41.57
C PHE A 199 5.46 113.01 -43.04
N VAL A 200 5.79 111.78 -43.41
CA VAL A 200 5.36 111.18 -44.66
C VAL A 200 4.24 110.19 -44.36
N ALA A 201 3.29 110.11 -45.29
CA ALA A 201 2.19 109.19 -45.21
C ALA A 201 1.94 108.52 -46.56
N ALA A 202 1.38 107.33 -46.51
CA ALA A 202 0.82 106.65 -47.66
C ALA A 202 -0.49 105.96 -47.27
N ASP A 203 -1.53 106.16 -48.07
CA ASP A 203 -2.82 105.53 -47.83
C ASP A 203 -2.92 104.23 -48.63
N ILE A 204 -3.37 103.15 -48.00
CA ILE A 204 -3.68 101.87 -48.66
C ILE A 204 -5.18 101.81 -48.93
N ALA A 205 -5.55 101.48 -50.17
CA ALA A 205 -6.95 101.26 -50.53
C ALA A 205 -7.44 99.91 -49.97
N PHE A 206 -8.65 99.91 -49.38
CA PHE A 206 -9.26 98.68 -48.86
C PHE A 206 -9.63 97.65 -49.94
N LYS A 207 -9.45 97.95 -51.23
CA LYS A 207 -9.79 97.08 -52.38
C LYS A 207 -9.10 95.71 -52.36
N ASP A 208 -7.92 95.62 -51.75
CA ASP A 208 -7.11 94.40 -51.73
C ASP A 208 -7.48 93.46 -50.57
N ILE A 209 -8.09 94.00 -49.51
CA ILE A 209 -8.49 93.26 -48.30
C ILE A 209 -9.58 92.20 -48.59
N PRO A 210 -10.66 92.47 -49.35
CA PRO A 210 -11.63 91.46 -49.74
C PRO A 210 -11.04 90.28 -50.51
N ASN A 211 -9.97 90.48 -51.30
CA ASN A 211 -9.35 89.39 -52.06
C ASN A 211 -8.60 88.42 -51.13
N ILE A 212 -7.91 88.95 -50.11
CA ILE A 212 -7.29 88.15 -49.05
C ILE A 212 -8.39 87.40 -48.27
N MET A 213 -9.48 88.07 -47.89
CA MET A 213 -10.54 87.40 -47.13
C MET A 213 -11.27 86.31 -47.93
N LYS A 214 -11.48 86.50 -49.24
CA LYS A 214 -12.13 85.51 -50.13
C LYS A 214 -11.26 84.29 -50.44
N SER A 215 -9.93 84.42 -50.45
CA SER A 215 -9.04 83.29 -50.74
C SER A 215 -9.05 82.23 -49.63
N TYR A 216 -9.50 82.61 -48.43
CA TYR A 216 -9.69 81.71 -47.29
C TYR A 216 -11.16 81.38 -47.08
N SER A 217 -11.65 80.39 -47.81
CA SER A 217 -12.87 79.65 -47.47
C SER A 217 -12.52 78.29 -46.85
N LEU A 218 -13.45 77.74 -46.07
CA LEU A 218 -13.36 76.39 -45.53
C LEU A 218 -14.60 75.59 -45.87
N GLY A 219 -14.41 74.50 -46.63
CA GLY A 219 -15.52 73.74 -47.19
C GLY A 219 -16.32 74.55 -48.21
N SER A 220 -17.54 74.11 -48.44
CA SER A 220 -18.52 74.72 -49.34
C SER A 220 -19.48 75.68 -48.61
N THR A 221 -19.60 75.57 -47.29
CA THR A 221 -20.49 76.40 -46.47
C THR A 221 -19.79 77.50 -45.68
N GLY A 222 -18.45 77.48 -45.61
CA GLY A 222 -17.67 78.37 -44.76
C GLY A 222 -17.40 79.74 -45.37
N TYR A 223 -17.36 80.76 -44.51
CA TYR A 223 -17.07 82.13 -44.90
C TYR A 223 -16.26 82.88 -43.86
N SER A 224 -15.57 83.95 -44.27
CA SER A 224 -14.67 84.74 -43.43
C SER A 224 -15.25 86.12 -43.09
N ILE A 225 -14.82 86.70 -41.97
CA ILE A 225 -15.24 88.01 -41.46
C ILE A 225 -14.00 88.75 -40.95
N LEU A 226 -13.90 90.05 -41.21
CA LEU A 226 -12.86 90.92 -40.66
C LEU A 226 -13.50 92.02 -39.83
N LEU A 227 -12.92 92.28 -38.67
CA LEU A 227 -13.38 93.29 -37.72
C LEU A 227 -12.26 94.28 -37.40
N SER A 228 -12.63 95.55 -37.21
CA SER A 228 -11.75 96.57 -36.67
C SER A 228 -11.53 96.35 -35.17
N ARG A 229 -10.60 97.11 -34.58
CA ARG A 229 -10.33 97.10 -33.14
C ARG A 229 -11.56 97.48 -32.29
N SER A 230 -12.48 98.27 -32.83
CA SER A 230 -13.72 98.69 -32.15
C SER A 230 -14.89 97.72 -32.39
N GLY A 231 -14.70 96.68 -33.21
CA GLY A 231 -15.73 95.69 -33.56
C GLY A 231 -16.57 96.05 -34.78
N GLU A 232 -16.21 97.11 -35.52
CA GLU A 232 -16.87 97.43 -36.79
C GLU A 232 -16.51 96.38 -37.84
N ILE A 233 -17.50 95.98 -38.63
CA ILE A 233 -17.29 94.97 -39.66
C ILE A 233 -16.56 95.61 -40.85
N LEU A 234 -15.32 95.18 -41.07
CA LEU A 234 -14.46 95.63 -42.17
C LEU A 234 -14.60 94.74 -43.41
N TYR A 235 -14.95 93.46 -43.23
CA TYR A 235 -15.29 92.55 -44.32
C TYR A 235 -16.33 91.53 -43.85
N HIS A 236 -17.33 91.30 -44.69
CA HIS A 236 -18.31 90.23 -44.54
C HIS A 236 -18.85 89.86 -45.94
N PRO A 237 -19.22 88.60 -46.23
CA PRO A 237 -19.78 88.21 -47.53
C PRO A 237 -21.07 88.96 -47.90
N ASP A 238 -21.86 89.31 -46.89
CA ASP A 238 -22.96 90.28 -46.99
C ASP A 238 -22.42 91.70 -46.88
N GLU A 239 -22.24 92.35 -48.02
CA GLU A 239 -21.71 93.73 -48.15
C GLU A 239 -22.58 94.77 -47.44
N SER A 240 -23.85 94.45 -47.15
CA SER A 240 -24.74 95.39 -46.46
C SER A 240 -24.34 95.67 -45.01
N LYS A 241 -23.46 94.83 -44.43
CA LYS A 241 -22.99 94.93 -43.03
C LYS A 241 -21.69 95.70 -42.88
N VAL A 242 -20.89 95.80 -43.94
CA VAL A 242 -19.56 96.41 -43.92
C VAL A 242 -19.67 97.91 -43.60
N LEU A 243 -18.95 98.37 -42.57
CA LEU A 243 -18.95 99.73 -42.02
C LEU A 243 -20.31 100.30 -41.59
N LYS A 244 -21.34 99.47 -41.51
CA LYS A 244 -22.70 99.85 -41.07
C LYS A 244 -23.11 99.16 -39.78
N GLU A 245 -22.52 98.01 -39.50
CA GLU A 245 -22.78 97.24 -38.28
C GLU A 245 -21.50 97.09 -37.44
N ASN A 246 -21.72 97.04 -36.13
CA ASN A 246 -20.70 96.67 -35.16
C ASN A 246 -21.07 95.32 -34.55
N ILE A 247 -20.18 94.33 -34.67
CA ILE A 247 -20.44 92.94 -34.29
C ILE A 247 -20.79 92.80 -32.81
N VAL A 248 -20.29 93.71 -31.96
CA VAL A 248 -20.48 93.67 -30.49
C VAL A 248 -21.93 93.98 -30.12
N ASN A 249 -22.64 94.69 -31.00
CA ASN A 249 -24.06 95.05 -30.85
C ASN A 249 -25.01 94.03 -31.51
N SER A 250 -24.49 92.97 -32.12
CA SER A 250 -25.29 91.88 -32.67
C SER A 250 -25.99 91.06 -31.56
N GLN A 251 -26.92 90.17 -31.93
CA GLN A 251 -27.57 89.25 -31.00
C GLN A 251 -27.04 87.81 -31.18
N GLY A 252 -27.11 87.01 -30.11
CA GLY A 252 -26.69 85.60 -30.12
C GLY A 252 -25.18 85.39 -29.98
N ASP A 253 -24.73 84.18 -30.31
CA ASP A 253 -23.36 83.71 -30.11
C ASP A 253 -22.32 84.60 -30.81
N MET A 254 -22.67 85.21 -31.95
CA MET A 254 -21.81 86.13 -32.68
C MET A 254 -21.41 87.37 -31.88
N ALA A 255 -22.28 87.86 -30.99
CA ALA A 255 -21.97 89.00 -30.13
C ALA A 255 -20.93 88.64 -29.07
N GLU A 256 -21.01 87.43 -28.51
CA GLU A 256 -20.03 86.93 -27.54
C GLU A 256 -18.68 86.65 -28.22
N ILE A 257 -18.69 86.06 -29.41
CA ILE A 257 -17.48 85.82 -30.19
C ILE A 257 -16.84 87.14 -30.62
N GLY A 258 -17.64 88.10 -31.09
CA GLY A 258 -17.19 89.45 -31.41
C GLY A 258 -16.49 90.15 -30.24
N LYS A 259 -17.01 90.00 -29.01
CA LYS A 259 -16.36 90.52 -27.78
C LYS A 259 -15.00 89.86 -27.52
N LYS A 260 -14.87 88.55 -27.76
CA LYS A 260 -13.59 87.83 -27.61
C LYS A 260 -12.58 88.25 -28.68
N MET A 261 -13.05 88.44 -29.90
CA MET A 261 -12.25 88.95 -31.01
C MET A 261 -11.65 90.32 -30.70
N ILE A 262 -12.45 91.31 -30.30
CA ILE A 262 -11.93 92.65 -29.95
C ILE A 262 -11.05 92.64 -28.67
N ALA A 263 -11.20 91.64 -27.79
CA ALA A 263 -10.35 91.46 -26.62
C ALA A 263 -8.96 90.87 -26.99
N GLY A 264 -8.73 90.53 -28.25
CA GLY A 264 -7.46 89.97 -28.73
C GLY A 264 -7.34 88.46 -28.54
N GLU A 265 -8.45 87.76 -28.29
CA GLU A 265 -8.44 86.30 -28.13
C GLU A 265 -8.39 85.59 -29.49
N SER A 266 -7.89 84.35 -29.47
CA SER A 266 -8.01 83.40 -30.57
C SER A 266 -8.61 82.10 -30.07
N GLY A 267 -9.42 81.43 -30.87
CA GLY A 267 -10.06 80.18 -30.48
C GLY A 267 -10.96 79.60 -31.55
N VAL A 268 -11.51 78.43 -31.27
CA VAL A 268 -12.56 77.81 -32.09
C VAL A 268 -13.72 77.49 -31.19
N THR A 269 -14.93 77.80 -31.63
CA THR A 269 -16.14 77.49 -30.88
C THR A 269 -17.28 77.11 -31.81
N LEU A 270 -18.24 76.36 -31.29
CA LEU A 270 -19.49 76.10 -31.99
C LEU A 270 -20.45 77.26 -31.68
N MET A 271 -21.00 77.84 -32.72
CA MET A 271 -22.00 78.91 -32.65
C MET A 271 -23.27 78.52 -33.38
N ASN A 272 -24.37 79.14 -33.01
CA ASN A 272 -25.61 79.14 -33.77
C ASN A 272 -25.71 80.43 -34.60
N ASP A 273 -25.58 80.29 -35.91
CA ASP A 273 -25.74 81.38 -36.88
C ASP A 273 -27.13 81.25 -37.53
N ASN A 274 -28.09 82.05 -37.05
CA ASN A 274 -29.44 82.13 -37.61
C ASN A 274 -30.18 80.79 -37.75
N GLY A 275 -29.97 79.86 -36.80
CA GLY A 275 -30.62 78.54 -36.77
C GLY A 275 -29.75 77.41 -37.34
N GLU A 276 -28.55 77.71 -37.84
CA GLU A 276 -27.58 76.72 -38.30
C GLU A 276 -26.37 76.67 -37.36
N HIS A 277 -26.05 75.48 -36.87
CA HIS A 277 -24.85 75.27 -36.06
C HIS A 277 -23.60 75.31 -36.93
N ARG A 278 -22.65 76.18 -36.57
CA ARG A 278 -21.41 76.43 -37.29
C ARG A 278 -20.24 76.46 -36.34
N TYR A 279 -19.13 75.83 -36.71
CA TYR A 279 -17.86 76.08 -36.03
C TYR A 279 -17.27 77.37 -36.57
N ILE A 280 -16.83 78.26 -35.68
CA ILE A 280 -16.12 79.48 -36.02
C ILE A 280 -14.75 79.47 -35.34
N GLY A 281 -13.71 79.58 -36.15
CA GLY A 281 -12.39 79.96 -35.69
C GLY A 281 -12.26 81.47 -35.71
N TYR A 282 -11.57 82.05 -34.73
CA TYR A 282 -11.23 83.45 -34.73
C TYR A 282 -9.81 83.69 -34.22
N ALA A 283 -9.17 84.74 -34.73
CA ALA A 283 -7.84 85.18 -34.32
C ALA A 283 -7.68 86.70 -34.51
N THR A 284 -6.80 87.32 -33.74
CA THR A 284 -6.61 88.79 -33.75
C THR A 284 -5.16 89.18 -34.00
N SER A 285 -4.94 90.15 -34.89
CA SER A 285 -3.63 90.77 -35.14
C SER A 285 -3.20 91.59 -33.94
N LYS A 286 -1.94 91.44 -33.53
CA LYS A 286 -1.34 92.27 -32.47
C LYS A 286 -0.84 93.62 -33.00
N ASP A 287 -0.57 93.71 -34.31
CA ASP A 287 0.02 94.88 -34.94
C ASP A 287 -1.05 95.92 -35.32
N THR A 288 -2.22 95.49 -35.80
CA THR A 288 -3.35 96.39 -36.16
C THR A 288 -4.50 96.36 -35.16
N GLY A 289 -4.60 95.30 -34.35
CA GLY A 289 -5.76 95.07 -33.48
C GLY A 289 -7.01 94.59 -34.22
N TRP A 290 -6.90 94.22 -35.50
CA TRP A 290 -8.02 93.68 -36.28
C TRP A 290 -8.18 92.18 -36.07
N SER A 291 -9.43 91.72 -36.08
CA SER A 291 -9.77 90.32 -35.81
C SER A 291 -10.42 89.66 -37.01
N VAL A 292 -10.03 88.42 -37.25
CA VAL A 292 -10.52 87.58 -38.36
C VAL A 292 -11.34 86.44 -37.80
N GLY A 293 -12.52 86.22 -38.36
CA GLY A 293 -13.35 85.03 -38.14
C GLY A 293 -13.44 84.18 -39.40
N LEU A 294 -13.51 82.86 -39.26
CA LEU A 294 -13.75 81.91 -40.35
C LEU A 294 -14.72 80.84 -39.86
N THR A 295 -15.75 80.53 -40.64
CA THR A 295 -16.82 79.61 -40.24
C THR A 295 -16.87 78.35 -41.12
N ILE A 296 -17.53 77.29 -40.64
CA ILE A 296 -17.99 76.12 -41.42
C ILE A 296 -19.23 75.50 -40.75
N ALA A 297 -20.20 75.00 -41.52
CA ALA A 297 -21.41 74.37 -40.96
C ALA A 297 -21.11 72.99 -40.33
N GLU A 298 -21.68 72.73 -39.15
CA GLU A 298 -21.57 71.44 -38.45
C GLU A 298 -22.10 70.28 -39.33
N LYS A 299 -23.15 70.54 -40.10
CA LYS A 299 -23.71 69.56 -41.02
C LYS A 299 -22.70 69.12 -42.08
N GLU A 300 -21.89 70.03 -42.62
CA GLU A 300 -20.84 69.70 -43.60
C GLU A 300 -19.73 68.85 -42.94
N VAL A 301 -19.38 69.14 -41.68
CA VAL A 301 -18.42 68.35 -40.89
C VAL A 301 -18.91 66.90 -40.69
N LEU A 302 -20.22 66.70 -40.56
CA LEU A 302 -20.82 65.39 -40.27
C LEU A 302 -21.34 64.64 -41.51
N ASP A 303 -21.48 65.27 -42.67
CA ASP A 303 -22.06 64.64 -43.87
C ASP A 303 -21.16 63.51 -44.44
N GLU A 304 -19.84 63.62 -44.26
CA GLU A 304 -18.89 62.56 -44.59
C GLU A 304 -19.03 61.30 -43.70
N LEU A 305 -19.59 61.45 -42.49
CA LEU A 305 -19.76 60.35 -41.52
C LEU A 305 -20.84 59.35 -41.97
N GLY A 306 -21.84 59.79 -42.75
CA GLY A 306 -22.96 58.97 -43.21
C GLY A 306 -22.57 57.90 -44.25
N LYS A 307 -21.60 58.21 -45.11
CA LYS A 307 -21.09 57.25 -46.12
C LYS A 307 -20.21 56.18 -45.48
N PHE A 308 -19.41 56.57 -44.48
CA PHE A 308 -18.53 55.66 -43.75
C PHE A 308 -19.34 54.63 -42.92
N THR A 309 -20.38 55.08 -42.22
CA THR A 309 -21.24 54.22 -41.40
C THR A 309 -21.96 53.13 -42.20
N SER A 310 -22.50 53.46 -43.37
CA SER A 310 -23.21 52.50 -44.23
C SER A 310 -22.27 51.40 -44.76
N PHE A 311 -21.01 51.74 -45.05
CA PHE A 311 -19.99 50.78 -45.49
C PHE A 311 -19.57 49.82 -44.37
N THR A 312 -19.37 50.32 -43.14
CA THR A 312 -18.97 49.50 -41.99
C THR A 312 -20.05 48.50 -41.58
N VAL A 313 -21.33 48.91 -41.55
CA VAL A 313 -22.45 48.02 -41.19
C VAL A 313 -22.62 46.89 -42.21
N GLY A 314 -22.49 47.18 -43.50
CA GLY A 314 -22.53 46.16 -44.55
C GLY A 314 -21.43 45.11 -44.41
N GLY A 315 -20.20 45.55 -44.07
CA GLY A 315 -19.07 44.65 -43.83
C GLY A 315 -19.29 43.67 -42.67
N PHE A 316 -19.85 44.14 -41.55
CA PHE A 316 -20.11 43.28 -40.38
C PHE A 316 -21.19 42.23 -40.63
N ILE A 317 -22.21 42.52 -41.44
CA ILE A 317 -23.25 41.55 -41.80
C ILE A 317 -22.65 40.38 -42.61
N VAL A 318 -21.81 40.69 -43.61
CA VAL A 318 -21.16 39.66 -44.43
C VAL A 318 -20.16 38.84 -43.60
N ALA A 319 -19.36 39.48 -42.76
CA ALA A 319 -18.41 38.79 -41.88
C ALA A 319 -19.11 37.83 -40.89
N THR A 320 -20.26 38.24 -40.33
CA THR A 320 -21.05 37.41 -39.42
C THR A 320 -21.57 36.14 -40.13
N LEU A 321 -22.10 36.28 -41.35
CA LEU A 321 -22.60 35.14 -42.12
C LEU A 321 -21.49 34.12 -42.43
N LEU A 322 -20.30 34.60 -42.81
CA LEU A 322 -19.16 33.73 -43.10
C LEU A 322 -18.67 32.98 -41.84
N LEU A 323 -18.57 33.66 -40.70
CA LEU A 323 -18.13 33.04 -39.44
C LEU A 323 -19.10 31.97 -38.95
N VAL A 324 -20.41 32.17 -39.12
CA VAL A 324 -21.43 31.18 -38.76
C VAL A 324 -21.31 29.91 -39.63
N ILE A 325 -21.08 30.07 -40.93
CA ILE A 325 -20.92 28.94 -41.87
C ILE A 325 -19.65 28.15 -41.52
N ILE A 326 -18.51 28.82 -41.34
CA ILE A 326 -17.22 28.19 -41.02
C ILE A 326 -17.29 27.47 -39.66
N SER A 327 -17.92 28.10 -38.66
CA SER A 327 -18.11 27.52 -37.32
C SER A 327 -18.91 26.21 -37.40
N ASN A 328 -20.03 26.21 -38.12
CA ASN A 328 -20.91 25.04 -38.23
C ASN A 328 -20.21 23.85 -38.94
N ILE A 329 -19.46 24.12 -40.01
CA ILE A 329 -18.70 23.09 -40.73
C ILE A 329 -17.61 22.47 -39.82
N THR A 330 -16.87 23.31 -39.10
CA THR A 330 -15.75 22.86 -38.24
C THR A 330 -16.25 22.07 -37.03
N LEU A 331 -17.30 22.53 -36.35
CA LEU A 331 -17.93 21.85 -35.22
C LEU A 331 -18.50 20.48 -35.62
N ARG A 332 -19.17 20.39 -36.78
CA ARG A 332 -19.70 19.11 -37.28
C ARG A 332 -18.60 18.12 -37.65
N ARG A 333 -17.48 18.60 -38.21
CA ARG A 333 -16.35 17.74 -38.58
C ARG A 333 -15.65 17.16 -37.34
N GLN A 334 -15.43 17.96 -36.30
CA GLN A 334 -14.74 17.51 -35.08
C GLN A 334 -15.63 16.63 -34.18
N LEU A 335 -16.93 16.89 -34.11
CA LEU A 335 -17.86 16.13 -33.25
C LEU A 335 -18.41 14.85 -33.90
N ARG A 336 -18.03 14.55 -35.16
CA ARG A 336 -18.51 13.36 -35.90
C ARG A 336 -18.06 12.04 -35.29
N THR A 337 -16.95 12.04 -34.56
CA THR A 337 -16.31 10.83 -34.00
C THR A 337 -16.86 10.47 -32.60
N ILE A 338 -17.54 11.40 -31.91
CA ILE A 338 -18.11 11.16 -30.58
C ILE A 338 -19.18 10.05 -30.54
N PRO A 339 -20.12 9.96 -31.50
CA PRO A 339 -21.08 8.85 -31.54
C PRO A 339 -20.42 7.47 -31.71
N GLN A 340 -19.31 7.41 -32.45
CA GLN A 340 -18.53 6.18 -32.64
C GLN A 340 -17.82 5.78 -31.34
N LEU A 341 -17.21 6.74 -30.64
CA LEU A 341 -16.60 6.53 -29.32
C LEU A 341 -17.65 6.05 -28.30
N LEU A 342 -18.82 6.68 -28.24
CA LEU A 342 -19.93 6.28 -27.36
C LEU A 342 -20.48 4.88 -27.67
N GLY A 343 -20.59 4.52 -28.95
CA GLY A 343 -21.01 3.18 -29.35
C GLY A 343 -20.04 2.09 -28.89
N LYS A 344 -18.74 2.39 -28.93
CA LYS A 344 -17.67 1.49 -28.49
C LYS A 344 -17.57 1.39 -26.97
N ILE A 345 -17.73 2.51 -26.25
CA ILE A 345 -17.85 2.52 -24.78
C ILE A 345 -19.05 1.70 -24.31
N LYS A 346 -20.17 1.75 -25.05
CA LYS A 346 -21.36 0.95 -24.72
C LYS A 346 -21.15 -0.57 -24.90
N GLN A 347 -20.26 -0.97 -25.80
CA GLN A 347 -19.84 -2.38 -25.92
C GLN A 347 -18.98 -2.79 -24.71
N ILE A 348 -18.07 -1.92 -24.27
CA ILE A 348 -17.27 -2.12 -23.05
C ILE A 348 -18.16 -2.19 -21.79
N GLU A 349 -19.20 -1.35 -21.68
CA GLU A 349 -20.21 -1.39 -20.60
C GLU A 349 -20.94 -2.74 -20.54
N GLN A 350 -21.14 -3.39 -21.69
CA GLN A 350 -21.79 -4.70 -21.79
C GLN A 350 -20.82 -5.87 -21.58
N GLY A 351 -19.58 -5.60 -21.18
CA GLY A 351 -18.56 -6.61 -20.91
C GLY A 351 -17.68 -6.98 -22.10
N ASP A 352 -17.83 -6.35 -23.28
CA ASP A 352 -16.97 -6.61 -24.45
C ASP A 352 -15.69 -5.77 -24.39
N LEU A 353 -14.62 -6.38 -23.90
CA LEU A 353 -13.30 -5.77 -23.75
C LEU A 353 -12.39 -6.02 -24.96
N THR A 354 -12.84 -6.75 -25.98
CA THR A 354 -12.09 -6.98 -27.23
C THR A 354 -12.08 -5.74 -28.14
N VAL A 355 -12.89 -4.75 -27.78
CA VAL A 355 -13.19 -3.57 -28.57
C VAL A 355 -12.00 -2.60 -28.60
N LYS A 356 -11.44 -2.37 -29.78
CA LYS A 356 -10.40 -1.34 -30.00
C LYS A 356 -11.01 0.00 -30.42
N LEU A 357 -10.64 1.06 -29.71
CA LEU A 357 -10.97 2.45 -30.06
C LEU A 357 -9.90 2.99 -31.02
N ASP A 358 -9.98 2.65 -32.32
CA ASP A 358 -9.06 3.15 -33.36
C ASP A 358 -9.49 4.54 -33.85
N ILE A 359 -9.27 5.55 -33.01
CA ILE A 359 -9.52 6.95 -33.36
C ILE A 359 -8.19 7.64 -33.67
N LYS A 360 -7.94 7.84 -34.95
CA LYS A 360 -6.80 8.63 -35.45
C LYS A 360 -7.09 10.12 -35.32
N SER A 361 -6.96 10.64 -34.10
CA SER A 361 -7.05 12.07 -33.82
C SER A 361 -5.96 12.48 -32.84
N THR A 362 -5.37 13.65 -33.05
CA THR A 362 -4.33 14.22 -32.17
C THR A 362 -4.90 15.20 -31.15
N ASN A 363 -6.22 15.35 -31.10
CA ASN A 363 -6.93 16.23 -30.17
C ASN A 363 -7.38 15.46 -28.90
N GLU A 364 -8.16 16.13 -28.06
CA GLU A 364 -8.66 15.61 -26.79
C GLU A 364 -9.48 14.31 -26.96
N ILE A 365 -10.13 14.12 -28.10
CA ILE A 365 -10.88 12.88 -28.41
C ILE A 365 -9.93 11.70 -28.64
N GLY A 366 -8.76 11.95 -29.24
CA GLY A 366 -7.69 10.95 -29.38
C GLY A 366 -7.11 10.53 -28.04
N GLN A 367 -6.83 11.50 -27.15
CA GLN A 367 -6.33 11.22 -25.79
C GLN A 367 -7.35 10.42 -24.96
N ILE A 368 -8.65 10.71 -25.10
CA ILE A 368 -9.71 9.92 -24.46
C ILE A 368 -9.73 8.48 -24.99
N ALA A 369 -9.59 8.29 -26.31
CA ALA A 369 -9.56 6.95 -26.91
C ALA A 369 -8.33 6.14 -26.45
N GLU A 370 -7.16 6.76 -26.36
CA GLU A 370 -5.92 6.13 -25.88
C GLU A 370 -5.99 5.78 -24.38
N GLY A 371 -6.50 6.70 -23.55
CA GLY A 371 -6.73 6.44 -22.12
C GLY A 371 -7.74 5.32 -21.89
N LEU A 372 -8.82 5.28 -22.66
CA LEU A 372 -9.80 4.18 -22.60
C LEU A 372 -9.22 2.85 -23.07
N ASN A 373 -8.43 2.81 -24.15
CA ASN A 373 -7.74 1.58 -24.57
C ASN A 373 -6.79 1.07 -23.47
N THR A 374 -6.05 1.98 -22.82
CA THR A 374 -5.16 1.63 -21.70
C THR A 374 -5.94 1.07 -20.51
N MET A 375 -7.09 1.66 -20.18
CA MET A 375 -7.98 1.18 -19.13
C MET A 375 -8.53 -0.22 -19.47
N VAL A 376 -9.04 -0.42 -20.69
CA VAL A 376 -9.52 -1.73 -21.16
C VAL A 376 -8.41 -2.77 -21.06
N HIS A 377 -7.20 -2.47 -21.53
CA HIS A 377 -6.06 -3.39 -21.47
C HIS A 377 -5.69 -3.78 -20.02
N LYS A 378 -5.71 -2.81 -19.10
CA LYS A 378 -5.50 -3.10 -17.67
C LYS A 378 -6.61 -3.96 -17.07
N ILE A 379 -7.87 -3.73 -17.43
CA ILE A 379 -9.00 -4.56 -16.99
C ILE A 379 -8.86 -5.98 -17.54
N GLN A 380 -8.51 -6.16 -18.81
CA GLN A 380 -8.23 -7.47 -19.39
C GLN A 380 -7.12 -8.20 -18.62
N GLY A 381 -6.01 -7.53 -18.32
CA GLY A 381 -4.93 -8.10 -17.52
C GLY A 381 -5.35 -8.51 -16.10
N MET A 382 -6.16 -7.69 -15.42
CA MET A 382 -6.72 -8.04 -14.11
C MET A 382 -7.65 -9.26 -14.19
N LEU A 383 -8.57 -9.30 -15.16
CA LEU A 383 -9.48 -10.43 -15.35
C LEU A 383 -8.72 -11.73 -15.61
N GLN A 384 -7.62 -11.67 -16.36
CA GLN A 384 -6.76 -12.82 -16.63
C GLN A 384 -6.06 -13.32 -15.36
N ILE A 385 -5.55 -12.42 -14.52
CA ILE A 385 -4.95 -12.77 -13.21
C ILE A 385 -6.00 -13.38 -12.28
N VAL A 386 -7.20 -12.78 -12.19
CA VAL A 386 -8.30 -13.28 -11.34
C VAL A 386 -8.77 -14.65 -11.85
N GLY A 387 -8.89 -14.84 -13.16
CA GLY A 387 -9.25 -16.13 -13.77
C GLY A 387 -8.23 -17.23 -13.48
N ASN A 388 -6.94 -16.95 -13.63
CA ASN A 388 -5.88 -17.89 -13.26
C ASN A 388 -5.89 -18.18 -11.76
N SER A 389 -6.12 -17.18 -10.91
CA SER A 389 -6.20 -17.34 -9.46
C SER A 389 -7.41 -18.20 -9.06
N ALA A 390 -8.56 -18.01 -9.70
CA ALA A 390 -9.75 -18.83 -9.51
C ALA A 390 -9.46 -20.30 -9.89
N GLN A 391 -8.79 -20.54 -11.02
CA GLN A 391 -8.41 -21.89 -11.45
C GLN A 391 -7.46 -22.56 -10.45
N ILE A 392 -6.43 -21.85 -9.98
CA ILE A 392 -5.50 -22.36 -8.95
C ILE A 392 -6.29 -22.68 -7.67
N LEU A 393 -7.17 -21.77 -7.22
CA LEU A 393 -8.00 -21.98 -6.04
C LEU A 393 -8.90 -23.22 -6.18
N ASN A 394 -9.50 -23.42 -7.35
CA ASN A 394 -10.32 -24.60 -7.64
C ASN A 394 -9.49 -25.89 -7.52
N GLN A 395 -8.31 -25.92 -8.16
CA GLN A 395 -7.41 -27.07 -8.10
C GLN A 395 -6.96 -27.35 -6.67
N SER A 396 -6.51 -26.32 -5.94
CA SER A 396 -6.09 -26.47 -4.54
C SER A 396 -7.23 -26.96 -3.65
N SER A 397 -8.46 -26.53 -3.89
CA SER A 397 -9.63 -27.00 -3.15
C SER A 397 -9.93 -28.47 -3.44
N ASN A 398 -9.86 -28.90 -4.71
CA ASN A 398 -9.98 -30.31 -5.08
C ASN A 398 -8.88 -31.18 -4.44
N ASP A 399 -7.64 -30.70 -4.43
CA ASP A 399 -6.51 -31.38 -3.80
C ASP A 399 -6.74 -31.50 -2.28
N LEU A 400 -7.22 -30.44 -1.63
CA LEU A 400 -7.55 -30.43 -0.20
C LEU A 400 -8.70 -31.39 0.12
N GLN A 401 -9.71 -31.51 -0.76
CA GLN A 401 -10.78 -32.49 -0.64
C GLN A 401 -10.25 -33.93 -0.69
N ALA A 402 -9.38 -34.22 -1.65
CA ALA A 402 -8.78 -35.53 -1.82
C ALA A 402 -7.86 -35.90 -0.64
N ILE A 403 -7.07 -34.94 -0.14
CA ILE A 403 -6.24 -35.10 1.05
C ILE A 403 -7.11 -35.35 2.27
N SER A 404 -8.18 -34.58 2.46
CA SER A 404 -9.09 -34.72 3.60
C SER A 404 -9.79 -36.09 3.59
N SER A 405 -10.29 -36.52 2.43
CA SER A 405 -10.90 -37.85 2.27
C SER A 405 -9.91 -38.98 2.61
N ARG A 406 -8.68 -38.90 2.10
CA ARG A 406 -7.64 -39.90 2.43
C ARG A 406 -7.25 -39.87 3.90
N THR A 407 -7.15 -38.69 4.50
CA THR A 407 -6.82 -38.56 5.93
C THR A 407 -7.95 -39.12 6.79
N ALA A 408 -9.21 -38.93 6.42
CA ALA A 408 -10.35 -39.53 7.10
C ALA A 408 -10.31 -41.06 7.08
N VAL A 409 -9.92 -41.67 5.94
CA VAL A 409 -9.71 -43.13 5.85
C VAL A 409 -8.60 -43.57 6.81
N THR A 410 -7.44 -42.89 6.80
CA THR A 410 -6.33 -43.20 7.72
C THR A 410 -6.71 -43.05 9.19
N MET A 411 -7.53 -42.06 9.53
CA MET A 411 -8.05 -41.90 10.90
C MET A 411 -9.02 -43.02 11.29
N ASN A 412 -9.83 -43.52 10.35
CA ASN A 412 -10.68 -44.68 10.59
C ASN A 412 -9.86 -45.97 10.81
N ASP A 413 -8.79 -46.16 10.03
CA ASP A 413 -7.85 -47.27 10.23
C ASP A 413 -7.15 -47.15 11.60
N THR A 414 -6.75 -45.94 11.98
CA THR A 414 -6.17 -45.65 13.29
C THR A 414 -7.15 -45.96 14.42
N SER A 415 -8.42 -45.57 14.30
CA SER A 415 -9.49 -45.92 15.25
C SER A 415 -9.71 -47.43 15.36
N THR A 416 -9.61 -48.16 14.25
CA THR A 416 -9.69 -49.62 14.24
C THR A 416 -8.51 -50.23 15.01
N ALA A 417 -7.29 -49.77 14.75
CA ALA A 417 -6.09 -50.23 15.46
C ALA A 417 -6.15 -49.92 16.97
N ILE A 418 -6.67 -48.75 17.36
CA ILE A 418 -6.88 -48.38 18.78
C ILE A 418 -7.88 -49.34 19.44
N ASN A 419 -8.97 -49.70 18.77
CA ASN A 419 -9.93 -50.69 19.29
C ASN A 419 -9.28 -52.08 19.44
N GLU A 420 -8.41 -52.48 18.53
CA GLU A 420 -7.64 -53.72 18.66
C GLU A 420 -6.70 -53.68 19.87
N ILE A 421 -6.02 -52.55 20.10
CA ILE A 421 -5.17 -52.33 21.29
C ILE A 421 -6.00 -52.37 22.57
N ALA A 422 -7.18 -51.73 22.59
CA ALA A 422 -8.09 -51.75 23.75
C ALA A 422 -8.50 -53.19 24.10
N ASN A 423 -8.90 -53.96 23.08
CA ASN A 423 -9.25 -55.36 23.26
C ASN A 423 -8.07 -56.21 23.75
N ALA A 424 -6.88 -55.99 23.19
CA ALA A 424 -5.66 -56.69 23.61
C ALA A 424 -5.27 -56.34 25.06
N THR A 425 -5.42 -55.08 25.46
CA THR A 425 -5.15 -54.59 26.82
C THR A 425 -6.14 -55.21 27.82
N ASN A 426 -7.43 -55.25 27.48
CA ASN A 426 -8.44 -55.92 28.30
C ASN A 426 -8.16 -57.42 28.43
N TYR A 427 -7.78 -58.08 27.34
CA TYR A 427 -7.38 -59.48 27.36
C TYR A 427 -6.14 -59.71 28.25
N GLN A 428 -5.14 -58.83 28.15
CA GLN A 428 -3.95 -58.86 29.00
C GLN A 428 -4.29 -58.70 30.48
N SER A 429 -5.25 -57.84 30.83
CA SER A 429 -5.72 -57.68 32.21
C SER A 429 -6.29 -58.98 32.76
N ILE A 430 -7.19 -59.62 32.02
CA ILE A 430 -7.82 -60.90 32.41
C ILE A 430 -6.77 -62.00 32.57
N GLU A 431 -5.82 -62.09 31.63
CA GLU A 431 -4.76 -63.10 31.70
C GLU A 431 -3.78 -62.84 32.84
N THR A 432 -3.47 -61.58 33.15
CA THR A 432 -2.64 -61.21 34.31
C THR A 432 -3.30 -61.63 35.62
N GLU A 433 -4.60 -61.42 35.78
CA GLU A 433 -5.38 -61.89 36.93
C GLU A 433 -5.39 -63.42 37.04
N ASN A 434 -5.54 -64.11 35.90
CA ASN A 434 -5.47 -65.57 35.84
C ASN A 434 -4.09 -66.12 36.25
N ILE A 435 -3.01 -65.48 35.79
CA ILE A 435 -1.64 -65.86 36.18
C ILE A 435 -1.45 -65.59 37.68
N LEU A 436 -1.88 -64.45 38.19
CA LEU A 436 -1.80 -64.12 39.62
C LEU A 436 -2.45 -65.21 40.49
N ARG A 437 -3.67 -65.64 40.14
CA ARG A 437 -4.36 -66.72 40.84
C ARG A 437 -3.61 -68.05 40.78
N LYS A 438 -3.06 -68.41 39.61
CA LYS A 438 -2.27 -69.64 39.43
C LYS A 438 -0.96 -69.59 40.24
N THR A 439 -0.28 -68.45 40.26
CA THR A 439 0.93 -68.23 41.07
C THR A 439 0.61 -68.29 42.57
N GLY A 440 -0.55 -67.78 42.99
CA GLY A 440 -1.06 -67.96 44.36
C GLY A 440 -1.25 -69.43 44.73
N SER A 441 -1.88 -70.22 43.85
CA SER A 441 -2.02 -71.67 44.06
C SER A 441 -0.66 -72.39 44.08
N LEU A 442 0.30 -71.96 43.25
CA LEU A 442 1.66 -72.48 43.25
C LEU A 442 2.37 -72.18 44.59
N SER A 443 2.14 -71.00 45.18
CA SER A 443 2.66 -70.66 46.51
C SER A 443 2.27 -71.70 47.55
N ASN A 444 0.98 -72.03 47.62
CA ASN A 444 0.48 -73.00 48.59
C ASN A 444 1.10 -74.40 48.37
N GLN A 445 1.27 -74.82 47.12
CA GLN A 445 1.91 -76.10 46.78
C GLN A 445 3.40 -76.13 47.16
N ILE A 446 4.12 -75.02 47.00
CA ILE A 446 5.51 -74.89 47.42
C ILE A 446 5.62 -75.03 48.94
N ASP A 447 4.73 -74.38 49.69
CA ASP A 447 4.69 -74.45 51.15
C ASP A 447 4.37 -75.86 51.65
N GLU A 448 3.44 -76.57 50.99
CA GLU A 448 3.14 -77.98 51.27
C GLU A 448 4.35 -78.88 51.02
N ILE A 449 5.05 -78.73 49.88
CA ILE A 449 6.26 -79.49 49.57
C ILE A 449 7.37 -79.20 50.60
N ALA A 450 7.52 -77.95 51.06
CA ALA A 450 8.49 -77.60 52.09
C ALA A 450 8.18 -78.32 53.41
N ALA A 451 6.91 -78.31 53.83
CA ALA A 451 6.45 -78.97 55.04
C ALA A 451 6.64 -80.50 54.97
N ASP A 452 6.27 -81.12 53.84
CA ASP A 452 6.46 -82.55 53.60
C ASP A 452 7.95 -82.92 53.61
N ALA A 453 8.81 -82.08 53.01
CA ALA A 453 10.24 -82.31 53.02
C ALA A 453 10.84 -82.27 54.43
N GLN A 454 10.37 -81.36 55.28
CA GLN A 454 10.77 -81.30 56.68
C GLN A 454 10.26 -82.53 57.46
N ALA A 455 9.01 -82.91 57.29
CA ALA A 455 8.41 -84.08 57.95
C ALA A 455 9.13 -85.38 57.56
N MET A 456 9.41 -85.59 56.26
CA MET A 456 10.20 -86.71 55.76
C MET A 456 11.63 -86.68 56.31
N GLY A 457 12.26 -85.50 56.40
CA GLY A 457 13.58 -85.34 57.02
C GLY A 457 13.61 -85.83 58.47
N ALA A 458 12.59 -85.50 59.26
CA ALA A 458 12.45 -85.97 60.64
C ALA A 458 12.20 -87.50 60.72
N MET A 459 11.40 -88.05 59.80
CA MET A 459 11.16 -89.50 59.72
C MET A 459 12.43 -90.27 59.32
N VAL A 460 13.21 -89.76 58.38
CA VAL A 460 14.50 -90.35 57.98
C VAL A 460 15.48 -90.34 59.17
N GLN A 461 15.53 -89.25 59.94
CA GLN A 461 16.38 -89.19 61.13
C GLN A 461 15.96 -90.23 62.18
N THR A 462 14.65 -90.35 62.45
CA THR A 462 14.13 -91.35 63.40
C THR A 462 14.44 -92.78 62.94
N SER A 463 14.26 -93.08 61.64
CA SER A 463 14.62 -94.37 61.05
C SER A 463 16.12 -94.65 61.12
N ALA A 464 16.96 -93.62 60.98
CA ALA A 464 18.41 -93.76 61.09
C ALA A 464 18.82 -94.13 62.52
N ASP A 465 18.21 -93.49 63.52
CA ASP A 465 18.43 -93.79 64.93
C ASP A 465 17.97 -95.22 65.27
N GLN A 466 16.79 -95.65 64.80
CA GLN A 466 16.28 -97.02 64.96
C GLN A 466 17.16 -98.06 64.27
N SER A 467 17.64 -97.79 63.06
CA SER A 467 18.57 -98.64 62.33
C SER A 467 19.92 -98.77 63.06
N GLY A 468 20.42 -97.67 63.63
CA GLY A 468 21.62 -97.66 64.47
C GLY A 468 21.45 -98.52 65.72
N HIS A 469 20.30 -98.43 66.41
CA HIS A 469 19.98 -99.32 67.53
C HIS A 469 19.88 -100.79 67.10
N GLY A 470 19.23 -101.07 65.96
CA GLY A 470 19.13 -102.43 65.41
C GLY A 470 20.51 -103.03 65.10
N LEU A 471 21.41 -102.25 64.51
CA LEU A 471 22.77 -102.67 64.24
C LEU A 471 23.54 -103.02 65.53
N ALA A 472 23.39 -102.23 66.60
CA ALA A 472 24.01 -102.51 67.88
C ALA A 472 23.51 -103.82 68.51
N VAL A 473 22.21 -104.12 68.39
CA VAL A 473 21.64 -105.41 68.83
C VAL A 473 22.18 -106.58 68.01
N VAL A 474 22.32 -106.41 66.69
CA VAL A 474 22.89 -107.46 65.82
C VAL A 474 24.37 -107.69 66.12
N GLU A 475 25.15 -106.64 66.41
CA GLU A 475 26.55 -106.79 66.84
C GLU A 475 26.66 -107.58 68.15
N GLN A 476 25.74 -107.34 69.10
CA GLN A 476 25.66 -108.13 70.32
C GLN A 476 25.27 -109.60 70.05
N LEU A 477 24.30 -109.84 69.16
CA LEU A 477 23.92 -111.20 68.73
C LEU A 477 25.08 -111.93 68.05
N SER A 478 25.92 -111.22 67.29
CA SER A 478 27.12 -111.81 66.68
C SER A 478 28.07 -112.34 67.74
N LYS A 479 28.35 -111.55 68.78
CA LYS A 479 29.19 -111.97 69.92
C LYS A 479 28.62 -113.20 70.62
N TRP A 480 27.30 -113.22 70.88
CA TRP A 480 26.65 -114.39 71.47
C TRP A 480 26.65 -115.62 70.55
N SER A 481 26.53 -115.42 69.23
CA SER A 481 26.61 -116.51 68.27
C SER A 481 28.00 -117.14 68.26
N ASP A 482 29.06 -116.32 68.33
CA ASP A 482 30.44 -116.80 68.44
C ASP A 482 30.68 -117.55 69.75
N GLU A 483 30.21 -117.00 70.88
CA GLU A 483 30.28 -117.65 72.19
C GLU A 483 29.51 -118.99 72.23
N ASN A 484 28.33 -119.05 71.61
CA ASN A 484 27.52 -120.27 71.53
C ASN A 484 28.18 -121.33 70.63
N ASN A 485 28.77 -120.91 69.51
CA ASN A 485 29.54 -121.81 68.64
C ASN A 485 30.74 -122.40 69.38
N ALA A 486 31.53 -121.57 70.07
CA ALA A 486 32.65 -122.02 70.89
C ALA A 486 32.21 -122.98 72.00
N SER A 487 31.10 -122.68 72.69
CA SER A 487 30.54 -123.54 73.74
C SER A 487 30.06 -124.89 73.20
N THR A 488 29.41 -124.91 72.04
CA THR A 488 28.94 -126.15 71.39
C THR A 488 30.11 -127.02 70.94
N GLN A 489 31.19 -126.42 70.42
CA GLN A 489 32.42 -127.13 70.09
C GLN A 489 33.08 -127.74 71.33
N ALA A 490 33.12 -127.01 72.45
CA ALA A 490 33.63 -127.53 73.71
C ALA A 490 32.83 -128.75 74.21
N VAL A 491 31.50 -128.70 74.15
CA VAL A 491 30.63 -129.84 74.49
C VAL A 491 30.90 -131.04 73.58
N SER A 492 31.09 -130.80 72.26
CA SER A 492 31.44 -131.85 71.30
C SER A 492 32.74 -132.56 71.69
N SER A 493 33.77 -131.81 72.06
CA SER A 493 35.06 -132.36 72.53
C SER A 493 34.90 -133.21 73.78
N ILE A 494 34.14 -132.74 74.77
CA ILE A 494 33.88 -133.50 76.01
C ILE A 494 33.14 -134.80 75.73
N ILE A 495 32.15 -134.80 74.83
CA ILE A 495 31.40 -136.01 74.46
C ILE A 495 32.34 -137.01 73.76
N GLN A 496 33.25 -136.56 72.90
CA GLN A 496 34.26 -137.42 72.27
C GLN A 496 35.19 -138.05 73.32
N GLU A 497 35.63 -137.28 74.32
CA GLU A 497 36.44 -137.81 75.44
C GLU A 497 35.68 -138.84 76.28
N ILE A 498 34.36 -138.64 76.51
CA ILE A 498 33.50 -139.61 77.18
C ILE A 498 33.38 -140.90 76.36
N ASP A 499 33.22 -140.80 75.04
CA ASP A 499 33.15 -141.97 74.15
C ASP A 499 34.44 -142.81 74.20
N LEU A 500 35.59 -142.15 74.14
CA LEU A 500 36.89 -142.79 74.29
C LEU A 500 37.04 -143.48 75.66
N SER A 501 36.74 -142.75 76.75
CA SER A 501 36.81 -143.28 78.11
C SER A 501 35.87 -144.48 78.32
N ARG A 502 34.68 -144.43 77.73
CA ARG A 502 33.72 -145.54 77.73
C ARG A 502 34.29 -146.78 77.05
N ASN A 503 34.95 -146.63 75.91
CA ASN A 503 35.54 -147.75 75.16
C ASN A 503 36.68 -148.41 75.97
N GLU A 504 37.49 -147.61 76.67
CA GLU A 504 38.50 -148.12 77.61
C GLU A 504 37.88 -148.92 78.76
N ILE A 505 36.81 -148.41 79.38
CA ILE A 505 36.08 -149.12 80.45
C ILE A 505 35.49 -150.43 79.92
N SER A 506 34.88 -150.45 78.73
CA SER A 506 34.32 -151.67 78.14
C SER A 506 35.39 -152.76 77.99
N SER A 507 36.56 -152.40 77.46
CA SER A 507 37.71 -153.31 77.32
C SER A 507 38.20 -153.84 78.66
N PHE A 508 38.26 -152.98 79.68
CA PHE A 508 38.63 -153.37 81.04
C PHE A 508 37.62 -154.33 81.66
N VAL A 509 36.32 -154.05 81.53
CA VAL A 509 35.23 -154.90 82.06
C VAL A 509 35.25 -156.28 81.40
N ASP A 510 35.48 -156.37 80.09
CA ASP A 510 35.60 -157.64 79.39
C ASP A 510 36.83 -158.44 79.87
N THR A 511 37.94 -157.77 80.13
CA THR A 511 39.14 -158.39 80.72
C THR A 511 38.85 -158.95 82.12
N VAL A 512 38.17 -158.19 82.98
CA VAL A 512 37.77 -158.65 84.33
C VAL A 512 36.79 -159.81 84.24
N LYS A 513 35.83 -159.78 83.30
CA LYS A 513 34.91 -160.90 83.05
C LYS A 513 35.65 -162.17 82.65
N GLN A 514 36.68 -162.06 81.79
CA GLN A 514 37.54 -163.19 81.43
C GLN A 514 38.32 -163.73 82.65
N ILE A 515 38.89 -162.84 83.47
CA ILE A 515 39.58 -163.23 84.72
C ILE A 515 38.61 -163.92 85.69
N ALA A 516 37.40 -163.40 85.87
CA ALA A 516 36.37 -164.01 86.71
C ALA A 516 35.98 -165.40 86.19
N SER A 517 35.79 -165.56 84.87
CA SER A 517 35.49 -166.86 84.27
C SER A 517 36.64 -167.87 84.44
N GLN A 518 37.90 -167.43 84.29
CA GLN A 518 39.07 -168.27 84.56
C GLN A 518 39.18 -168.64 86.04
N THR A 519 38.93 -167.69 86.93
CA THR A 519 38.96 -167.89 88.39
C THR A 519 37.87 -168.86 88.82
N ASN A 520 36.67 -168.77 88.24
CA ASN A 520 35.57 -169.71 88.47
C ASN A 520 35.94 -171.13 88.03
N LEU A 521 36.60 -171.29 86.88
CA LEU A 521 37.12 -172.58 86.40
C LEU A 521 38.23 -173.14 87.31
N LEU A 522 39.17 -172.30 87.73
CA LEU A 522 40.24 -172.67 88.68
C LEU A 522 39.67 -173.09 90.03
N ALA A 523 38.72 -172.32 90.55
CA ALA A 523 38.03 -172.61 91.81
C ALA A 523 37.18 -173.89 91.72
N LEU A 524 36.50 -174.13 90.60
CA LEU A 524 35.78 -175.37 90.35
C LEU A 524 36.73 -176.59 90.34
N ASN A 525 37.87 -176.48 89.65
CA ASN A 525 38.89 -177.53 89.64
C ASN A 525 39.47 -177.76 91.05
N ALA A 526 39.70 -176.69 91.82
CA ALA A 526 40.17 -176.78 93.20
C ALA A 526 39.13 -177.40 94.15
N SER A 527 37.84 -177.06 94.01
CA SER A 527 36.74 -177.68 94.76
C SER A 527 36.61 -179.17 94.46
N ILE A 528 36.76 -179.56 93.19
CA ILE A 528 36.76 -180.98 92.77
C ILE A 528 37.93 -181.74 93.43
N GLU A 529 39.15 -181.19 93.39
CA GLU A 529 40.32 -181.88 93.94
C GLU A 529 40.33 -181.88 95.48
N ALA A 530 39.78 -180.85 96.12
CA ALA A 530 39.55 -180.81 97.56
C ALA A 530 38.50 -181.83 98.03
N ALA A 531 37.44 -182.07 97.25
CA ALA A 531 36.48 -183.15 97.49
C ALA A 531 37.13 -184.54 97.35
N ARG A 532 38.14 -184.67 96.48
CA ARG A 532 38.90 -185.89 96.23
C ARG A 532 39.85 -186.26 97.37
N ALA A 533 40.40 -185.26 98.08
CA ALA A 533 41.27 -185.43 99.24
C ALA A 533 40.53 -185.83 100.55
N GLY A 534 39.20 -186.00 100.52
CA GLY A 534 38.41 -186.48 101.65
C GLY A 534 38.48 -185.59 102.90
N GLU A 535 38.55 -186.19 104.09
CA GLU A 535 38.54 -185.47 105.38
C GLU A 535 39.68 -184.44 105.53
N HIS A 536 40.84 -184.65 104.87
CA HIS A 536 41.96 -183.71 104.89
C HIS A 536 41.76 -182.47 103.99
N GLY A 537 40.88 -182.54 102.98
CA GLY A 537 40.60 -181.47 102.02
C GLY A 537 39.46 -180.53 102.40
N ARG A 538 38.77 -180.81 103.51
CA ARG A 538 37.52 -180.14 103.91
C ARG A 538 37.65 -178.62 104.06
N GLY A 539 38.75 -178.13 104.65
CA GLY A 539 39.01 -176.69 104.77
C GLY A 539 39.29 -176.01 103.42
N PHE A 540 40.01 -176.70 102.52
CA PHE A 540 40.29 -176.20 101.17
C PHE A 540 39.04 -176.17 100.28
N ALA A 541 38.16 -177.16 100.41
CA ALA A 541 36.89 -177.20 99.65
C ALA A 541 35.98 -176.01 100.00
N VAL A 542 35.94 -175.60 101.27
CA VAL A 542 35.18 -174.42 101.70
C VAL A 542 35.75 -173.15 101.09
N VAL A 543 37.08 -172.99 101.08
CA VAL A 543 37.73 -171.82 100.46
C VAL A 543 37.53 -171.81 98.94
N ALA A 544 37.69 -172.96 98.26
CA ALA A 544 37.51 -173.05 96.82
C ALA A 544 36.06 -172.76 96.39
N GLU A 545 35.06 -173.23 97.14
CA GLU A 545 33.65 -172.90 96.88
C GLU A 545 33.34 -171.42 97.15
N GLU A 546 33.97 -170.80 98.16
CA GLU A 546 33.85 -169.37 98.41
C GLU A 546 34.50 -168.54 97.29
N VAL A 547 35.67 -168.95 96.79
CA VAL A 547 36.33 -168.32 95.63
C VAL A 547 35.49 -168.50 94.36
N ARG A 548 34.85 -169.67 94.17
CA ARG A 548 33.92 -169.92 93.05
C ARG A 548 32.73 -168.96 93.11
N LYS A 549 32.10 -168.82 94.27
CA LYS A 549 31.02 -167.85 94.48
C LYS A 549 31.45 -166.41 94.24
N LEU A 550 32.63 -166.00 94.72
CA LEU A 550 33.20 -164.68 94.47
C LEU A 550 33.46 -164.44 92.97
N ALA A 551 33.95 -165.44 92.25
CA ALA A 551 34.17 -165.36 90.81
C ALA A 551 32.85 -165.29 90.02
N GLU A 552 31.83 -166.06 90.41
CA GLU A 552 30.48 -166.01 89.84
C GLU A 552 29.80 -164.65 90.12
N GLN A 553 29.93 -164.13 91.34
CA GLN A 553 29.49 -162.77 91.69
C GLN A 553 30.25 -161.69 90.90
N THR A 554 31.56 -161.86 90.67
CA THR A 554 32.36 -160.92 89.86
C THR A 554 31.93 -160.96 88.39
N ALA A 555 31.60 -162.14 87.85
CA ALA A 555 31.06 -162.29 86.49
C ALA A 555 29.68 -161.62 86.34
N LEU A 556 28.79 -161.80 87.32
CA LEU A 556 27.48 -161.11 87.35
C LEU A 556 27.63 -159.59 87.50
N ALA A 557 28.55 -159.13 88.37
CA ALA A 557 28.80 -157.71 88.55
C ALA A 557 29.40 -157.06 87.28
N THR A 558 30.33 -157.74 86.60
CA THR A 558 30.87 -157.27 85.30
C THR A 558 29.82 -157.28 84.19
N GLU A 559 28.89 -158.23 84.19
CA GLU A 559 27.75 -158.21 83.27
C GLU A 559 26.85 -156.99 83.50
N GLU A 560 26.54 -156.66 84.76
CA GLU A 560 25.77 -155.46 85.11
C GLU A 560 26.52 -154.16 84.73
N ILE A 561 27.84 -154.09 84.94
CA ILE A 561 28.66 -152.95 84.48
C ILE A 561 28.61 -152.86 82.95
N ASN A 562 28.75 -153.97 82.22
CA ASN A 562 28.68 -153.99 80.76
C ASN A 562 27.31 -153.49 80.26
N LYS A 563 26.20 -153.90 80.88
CA LYS A 563 24.87 -153.33 80.60
C LYS A 563 24.84 -151.80 80.80
N LYS A 564 25.43 -151.27 81.87
CA LYS A 564 25.52 -149.81 82.11
C LYS A 564 26.41 -149.10 81.08
N VAL A 565 27.53 -149.70 80.69
CA VAL A 565 28.45 -149.21 79.65
C VAL A 565 27.76 -149.13 78.29
N ASN A 566 26.90 -150.10 77.95
CA ASN A 566 26.11 -150.09 76.71
C ASN A 566 25.01 -149.01 76.74
N VAL A 567 24.41 -148.76 77.90
CA VAL A 567 23.50 -147.61 78.06
C VAL A 567 24.26 -146.29 77.88
N ILE A 568 25.49 -146.17 78.41
CA ILE A 568 26.31 -144.98 78.19
C ILE A 568 26.66 -144.83 76.70
N GLU A 569 27.01 -145.91 75.99
CA GLU A 569 27.24 -145.88 74.53
C GLU A 569 26.05 -145.32 73.75
N GLU A 570 24.85 -145.86 74.01
CA GLU A 570 23.63 -145.39 73.36
C GLU A 570 23.43 -143.89 73.62
N LYS A 571 23.61 -143.44 74.87
CA LYS A 571 23.47 -142.02 75.25
C LYS A 571 24.56 -141.13 74.67
N THR A 572 25.80 -141.59 74.59
CA THR A 572 26.93 -140.85 74.01
C THR A 572 26.75 -140.73 72.49
N SER A 573 26.36 -141.80 71.80
CA SER A 573 26.06 -141.78 70.36
C SER A 573 24.95 -140.78 70.02
N LEU A 574 23.84 -140.81 70.78
CA LEU A 574 22.77 -139.81 70.67
C LEU A 574 23.28 -138.38 70.96
N SER A 575 24.16 -138.22 71.95
CA SER A 575 24.74 -136.92 72.29
C SER A 575 25.66 -136.38 71.20
N VAL A 576 26.43 -137.24 70.52
CA VAL A 576 27.23 -136.88 69.33
C VAL A 576 26.32 -136.43 68.19
N GLU A 577 25.25 -137.17 67.89
CA GLU A 577 24.29 -136.79 66.84
C GLU A 577 23.67 -135.42 67.13
N HIS A 578 23.18 -135.21 68.34
CA HIS A 578 22.58 -133.93 68.75
C HIS A 578 23.60 -132.78 68.75
N THR A 579 24.85 -133.02 69.12
CA THR A 579 25.90 -131.99 69.14
C THR A 579 26.35 -131.62 67.73
N MET A 580 26.51 -132.59 66.82
CA MET A 580 26.79 -132.34 65.41
C MET A 580 25.67 -131.52 64.75
N ARG A 581 24.42 -131.85 65.07
CA ARG A 581 23.27 -131.06 64.64
C ARG A 581 23.29 -129.65 65.24
N GLY A 582 23.64 -129.53 66.52
CA GLY A 582 23.80 -128.24 67.22
C GLY A 582 24.87 -127.35 66.59
N LEU A 583 26.03 -127.93 66.22
CA LEU A 583 27.12 -127.21 65.56
C LEU A 583 26.67 -126.67 64.20
N LYS A 584 26.00 -127.48 63.39
CA LYS A 584 25.45 -127.05 62.10
C LYS A 584 24.45 -125.88 62.27
N ILE A 585 23.56 -125.97 63.27
CA ILE A 585 22.61 -124.89 63.57
C ILE A 585 23.35 -123.61 64.02
N ALA A 586 24.42 -123.74 64.81
CA ALA A 586 25.22 -122.60 65.26
C ALA A 586 25.92 -121.90 64.09
N GLU A 587 26.48 -122.65 63.13
CA GLU A 587 27.07 -122.10 61.90
C GLU A 587 26.04 -121.37 61.03
N GLU A 588 24.86 -121.98 60.82
CA GLU A 588 23.76 -121.37 60.08
C GLU A 588 23.26 -120.08 60.77
N ASN A 589 23.18 -120.08 62.10
CA ASN A 589 22.83 -118.90 62.89
C ASN A 589 23.87 -117.78 62.74
N ALA A 590 25.16 -118.09 62.85
CA ALA A 590 26.23 -117.10 62.69
C ALA A 590 26.16 -116.42 61.31
N LYS A 591 25.96 -117.20 60.25
CA LYS A 591 25.78 -116.69 58.88
C LYS A 591 24.53 -115.81 58.74
N SER A 592 23.41 -116.18 59.38
CA SER A 592 22.19 -115.36 59.40
C SER A 592 22.40 -114.03 60.12
N VAL A 593 23.17 -114.01 61.21
CA VAL A 593 23.51 -112.79 61.95
C VAL A 593 24.38 -111.86 61.09
N GLU A 594 25.42 -112.40 60.44
CA GLU A 594 26.28 -111.64 59.52
C GLU A 594 25.47 -111.03 58.36
N ASN A 595 24.60 -111.81 57.73
CA ASN A 595 23.71 -111.31 56.67
C ASN A 595 22.80 -110.20 57.18
N THR A 596 22.24 -110.34 58.38
CA THR A 596 21.39 -109.31 59.01
C THR A 596 22.18 -108.03 59.27
N GLN A 597 23.43 -108.15 59.71
CA GLN A 597 24.32 -107.01 59.93
C GLN A 597 24.56 -106.24 58.62
N GLN A 598 24.82 -106.95 57.52
CA GLN A 598 25.02 -106.34 56.20
C GLN A 598 23.77 -105.61 55.69
N VAL A 599 22.57 -106.13 55.98
CA VAL A 599 21.30 -105.46 55.67
C VAL A 599 21.19 -104.13 56.43
N PHE A 600 21.47 -104.11 57.73
CA PHE A 600 21.46 -102.87 58.52
C PHE A 600 22.48 -101.83 58.03
N TYR A 601 23.70 -102.24 57.64
CA TYR A 601 24.67 -101.34 57.03
C TYR A 601 24.14 -100.69 55.75
N THR A 602 23.45 -101.47 54.93
CA THR A 602 22.85 -100.98 53.68
C THR A 602 21.71 -100.00 53.96
N ILE A 603 20.81 -100.34 54.89
CA ILE A 603 19.73 -99.46 55.33
C ILE A 603 20.27 -98.12 55.84
N ASN A 604 21.32 -98.13 56.66
CA ASN A 604 21.89 -96.90 57.21
C ASN A 604 22.50 -96.01 56.10
N LYS A 605 23.19 -96.63 55.14
CA LYS A 605 23.72 -95.92 53.96
C LYS A 605 22.60 -95.27 53.15
N ASP A 606 21.52 -96.00 52.87
CA ASP A 606 20.38 -95.50 52.10
C ASP A 606 19.65 -94.37 52.84
N LEU A 607 19.49 -94.47 54.16
CA LEU A 607 18.92 -93.41 54.99
C LEU A 607 19.77 -92.13 54.97
N LYS A 608 21.10 -92.25 54.97
CA LYS A 608 22.00 -91.10 54.85
C LYS A 608 21.88 -90.42 53.49
N GLU A 609 21.73 -91.20 52.41
CA GLU A 609 21.46 -90.65 51.08
C GLU A 609 20.11 -89.95 51.02
N LEU A 610 19.06 -90.56 51.60
CA LEU A 610 17.74 -89.93 51.71
C LEU A 610 17.81 -88.60 52.46
N GLN A 611 18.55 -88.52 53.57
CA GLN A 611 18.73 -87.28 54.32
C GLN A 611 19.36 -86.16 53.47
N LEU A 612 20.36 -86.50 52.63
CA LEU A 612 20.97 -85.54 51.70
C LEU A 612 19.95 -85.08 50.64
N ARG A 613 19.15 -85.99 50.09
CA ARG A 613 18.09 -85.67 49.13
C ARG A 613 17.01 -84.77 49.75
N MET A 614 16.63 -84.98 51.01
CA MET A 614 15.67 -84.10 51.70
C MET A 614 16.19 -82.67 51.89
N LYS A 615 17.48 -82.51 52.19
CA LYS A 615 18.12 -81.19 52.25
C LYS A 615 18.13 -80.51 50.88
N GLN A 616 18.41 -81.27 49.81
CA GLN A 616 18.35 -80.74 48.44
C GLN A 616 16.95 -80.26 48.08
N ILE A 617 15.90 -81.05 48.39
CA ILE A 617 14.51 -80.65 48.17
C ILE A 617 14.20 -79.34 48.91
N THR A 618 14.55 -79.24 50.19
CA THR A 618 14.32 -78.03 50.99
C THR A 618 14.97 -76.78 50.37
N ASN A 619 16.22 -76.91 49.91
CA ASN A 619 16.91 -75.81 49.21
C ASN A 619 16.23 -75.46 47.89
N SER A 620 15.86 -76.46 47.08
CA SER A 620 15.13 -76.24 45.82
C SER A 620 13.81 -75.53 46.05
N THR A 621 13.04 -75.93 47.06
CA THR A 621 11.76 -75.28 47.42
C THR A 621 11.97 -73.82 47.81
N THR A 622 13.06 -73.50 48.52
CA THR A 622 13.42 -72.11 48.85
C THR A 622 13.70 -71.28 47.58
N THR A 623 14.46 -71.83 46.62
CA THR A 623 14.72 -71.15 45.34
C THR A 623 13.44 -70.97 44.53
N VAL A 624 12.55 -71.97 44.48
CA VAL A 624 11.27 -71.87 43.77
C VAL A 624 10.38 -70.80 44.43
N HIS A 625 10.39 -70.69 45.76
CA HIS A 625 9.70 -69.61 46.47
C HIS A 625 10.20 -68.23 46.06
N GLN A 626 11.52 -68.04 45.92
CA GLN A 626 12.10 -66.78 45.46
C GLN A 626 11.67 -66.44 44.02
N HIS A 627 11.74 -67.39 43.08
CA HIS A 627 11.26 -67.16 41.71
C HIS A 627 9.77 -66.83 41.67
N LYS A 628 8.96 -67.44 42.54
CA LYS A 628 7.55 -67.10 42.70
C LYS A 628 7.37 -65.64 43.15
N ASP A 629 8.17 -65.15 44.10
CA ASP A 629 8.12 -63.75 44.54
C ASP A 629 8.51 -62.78 43.40
N GLU A 630 9.51 -63.13 42.60
CA GLU A 630 9.90 -62.38 41.39
C GLU A 630 8.75 -62.33 40.36
N ILE A 631 8.01 -63.44 40.18
CA ILE A 631 6.81 -63.48 39.32
C ILE A 631 5.72 -62.54 39.85
N PHE A 632 5.48 -62.49 41.16
CA PHE A 632 4.50 -61.56 41.75
C PHE A 632 4.86 -60.10 41.46
N GLN A 633 6.13 -59.73 41.63
CA GLN A 633 6.59 -58.37 41.32
C GLN A 633 6.43 -58.04 39.83
N ALA A 634 6.76 -58.99 38.93
CA ALA A 634 6.56 -58.80 37.50
C ALA A 634 5.08 -58.61 37.14
N LEU A 635 4.17 -59.34 37.78
CA LEU A 635 2.72 -59.21 37.57
C LEU A 635 2.18 -57.85 38.06
N GLU A 636 2.70 -57.30 39.16
CA GLU A 636 2.34 -55.97 39.64
C GLU A 636 2.74 -54.88 38.64
N ILE A 637 3.95 -54.98 38.08
CA ILE A 637 4.42 -54.08 37.02
C ILE A 637 3.54 -54.22 35.78
N ILE A 638 3.25 -55.45 35.33
CA ILE A 638 2.35 -55.70 34.20
C ILE A 638 0.97 -55.08 34.43
N SER A 639 0.39 -55.26 35.62
CA SER A 639 -0.92 -54.67 35.98
C SER A 639 -0.89 -53.15 35.86
N SER A 640 0.12 -52.48 36.44
CA SER A 640 0.24 -51.03 36.35
C SER A 640 0.43 -50.53 34.91
N THR A 641 1.17 -51.26 34.09
CA THR A 641 1.39 -50.92 32.67
C THR A 641 0.13 -51.16 31.84
N THR A 642 -0.66 -52.20 32.16
CA THR A 642 -1.96 -52.45 31.53
C THR A 642 -2.96 -51.34 31.82
N GLU A 643 -3.00 -50.80 33.05
CA GLU A 643 -3.82 -49.64 33.40
C GLU A 643 -3.40 -48.38 32.62
N GLU A 644 -2.10 -48.10 32.55
CA GLU A 644 -1.54 -46.97 31.78
C GLU A 644 -1.85 -47.09 30.28
N ASN A 645 -1.71 -48.30 29.72
CA ASN A 645 -2.07 -48.58 28.33
C ASN A 645 -3.56 -48.36 28.08
N SER A 646 -4.43 -48.75 29.02
CA SER A 646 -5.87 -48.53 28.90
C SER A 646 -6.19 -47.03 28.84
N ALA A 647 -5.64 -46.25 29.78
CA ALA A 647 -5.82 -44.80 29.82
C ALA A 647 -5.28 -44.11 28.55
N SER A 648 -4.10 -44.50 28.10
CA SER A 648 -3.49 -43.97 26.86
C SER A 648 -4.34 -44.32 25.63
N THR A 649 -4.89 -45.53 25.57
CA THR A 649 -5.74 -45.96 24.46
C THR A 649 -7.04 -45.15 24.41
N GLU A 650 -7.65 -44.84 25.56
CA GLU A 650 -8.81 -43.95 25.65
C GLU A 650 -8.49 -42.53 25.18
N GLU A 651 -7.36 -41.96 25.61
CA GLU A 651 -6.94 -40.61 25.21
C GLU A 651 -6.67 -40.50 23.70
N VAL A 652 -5.97 -41.50 23.13
CA VAL A 652 -5.70 -41.54 21.68
C VAL A 652 -6.99 -41.78 20.90
N SER A 653 -7.93 -42.58 21.43
CA SER A 653 -9.26 -42.76 20.82
C SER A 653 -10.01 -41.42 20.72
N ALA A 654 -10.07 -40.67 21.82
CA ALA A 654 -10.71 -39.35 21.86
C ALA A 654 -10.05 -38.37 20.89
N SER A 655 -8.72 -38.31 20.88
CA SER A 655 -7.95 -37.45 19.96
C SER A 655 -8.16 -37.81 18.49
N THR A 656 -8.27 -39.11 18.18
CA THR A 656 -8.55 -39.59 16.81
C THR A 656 -9.94 -39.16 16.36
N GLN A 657 -10.93 -39.19 17.26
CA GLN A 657 -12.29 -38.73 16.97
C GLN A 657 -12.35 -37.23 16.72
N GLU A 658 -11.66 -36.42 17.52
CA GLU A 658 -11.57 -34.97 17.32
C GLU A 658 -10.87 -34.61 15.99
N GLN A 659 -9.80 -35.34 15.64
CA GLN A 659 -9.13 -35.16 14.35
C GLN A 659 -10.03 -35.51 13.17
N LEU A 660 -10.82 -36.59 13.28
CA LEU A 660 -11.78 -36.98 12.25
C LEU A 660 -12.81 -35.87 11.99
N ASP A 661 -13.32 -35.23 13.05
CA ASP A 661 -14.27 -34.13 12.93
C ASP A 661 -13.61 -32.85 12.37
N SER A 662 -12.36 -32.58 12.75
CA SER A 662 -11.57 -31.48 12.16
C SER A 662 -11.34 -31.68 10.66
N ILE A 663 -11.05 -32.91 10.23
CA ILE A 663 -10.85 -33.26 8.81
C ILE A 663 -12.16 -33.09 8.01
N LYS A 664 -13.32 -33.42 8.59
CA LYS A 664 -14.61 -33.12 7.96
C LYS A 664 -14.81 -31.63 7.74
N GLN A 665 -14.47 -30.79 8.72
CA GLN A 665 -14.56 -29.33 8.55
C GLN A 665 -13.64 -28.81 7.44
N VAL A 666 -12.42 -29.35 7.32
CA VAL A 666 -11.51 -29.00 6.21
C VAL A 666 -12.10 -29.43 4.87
N ALA A 667 -12.73 -30.61 4.81
CA ALA A 667 -13.42 -31.10 3.63
C ALA A 667 -14.60 -30.18 3.24
N ASP A 668 -15.39 -29.71 4.20
CA ASP A 668 -16.51 -28.79 3.96
C ASP A 668 -16.02 -27.41 3.48
N LEU A 669 -14.98 -26.86 4.11
CA LEU A 669 -14.35 -25.59 3.69
C LEU A 669 -13.76 -25.68 2.27
N SER A 670 -13.22 -26.85 1.91
CA SER A 670 -12.72 -27.10 0.55
C SER A 670 -13.85 -27.04 -0.47
N ASP A 671 -15.01 -27.62 -0.16
CA ASP A 671 -16.19 -27.56 -1.03
C ASP A 671 -16.70 -26.12 -1.18
N GLU A 672 -16.76 -25.35 -0.07
CA GLU A 672 -17.11 -23.93 -0.12
C GLU A 672 -16.16 -23.10 -1.00
N LEU A 673 -14.84 -23.33 -0.90
CA LEU A 673 -13.86 -22.67 -1.77
C LEU A 673 -14.01 -23.06 -3.24
N ASN A 674 -14.37 -24.32 -3.51
CA ASN A 674 -14.66 -24.82 -4.84
C ASN A 674 -15.87 -24.11 -5.45
N GLN A 675 -16.96 -24.01 -4.69
CA GLN A 675 -18.17 -23.28 -5.07
C GLN A 675 -17.90 -21.78 -5.30
N LEU A 676 -17.10 -21.15 -4.43
CA LEU A 676 -16.74 -19.73 -4.56
C LEU A 676 -15.88 -19.49 -5.81
N SER A 677 -14.93 -20.38 -6.09
CA SER A 677 -14.11 -20.33 -7.31
C SER A 677 -14.97 -20.52 -8.57
N ALA A 678 -15.91 -21.48 -8.54
CA ALA A 678 -16.84 -21.70 -9.66
C ALA A 678 -17.70 -20.45 -9.93
N LYS A 679 -18.23 -19.84 -8.87
CA LYS A 679 -19.01 -18.59 -8.96
C LYS A 679 -18.16 -17.42 -9.48
N LEU A 680 -16.91 -17.29 -9.03
CA LEU A 680 -16.00 -16.27 -9.53
C LEU A 680 -15.72 -16.47 -11.03
N ARG A 681 -15.56 -17.71 -11.48
CA ARG A 681 -15.33 -18.03 -12.89
C ARG A 681 -16.56 -17.78 -13.77
N ASP A 682 -17.74 -18.07 -13.24
CA ASP A 682 -19.02 -17.73 -13.88
C ASP A 682 -19.14 -16.21 -14.09
N GLU A 683 -18.80 -15.44 -13.05
CA GLU A 683 -18.88 -13.98 -13.13
C GLU A 683 -17.83 -13.35 -14.06
N LEU A 684 -16.65 -13.96 -14.16
CA LEU A 684 -15.65 -13.60 -15.17
C LEU A 684 -16.13 -13.93 -16.59
N SER A 685 -16.97 -14.95 -16.78
CA SER A 685 -17.46 -15.36 -18.10
C SER A 685 -18.40 -14.34 -18.76
N HIS A 686 -18.98 -13.43 -17.96
CA HIS A 686 -19.75 -12.30 -18.45
C HIS A 686 -18.90 -11.24 -19.17
N PHE A 687 -17.57 -11.28 -19.01
CA PHE A 687 -16.64 -10.42 -19.72
C PHE A 687 -16.04 -11.14 -20.92
N LYS A 688 -16.17 -10.53 -22.10
CA LYS A 688 -15.53 -11.01 -23.31
C LYS A 688 -14.15 -10.37 -23.43
N VAL A 689 -13.12 -11.19 -23.21
CA VAL A 689 -11.72 -10.75 -23.11
C VAL A 689 -10.90 -11.11 -24.34
N GLU A 690 -11.39 -12.06 -25.15
CA GLU A 690 -10.81 -12.53 -26.42
C GLU A 690 -11.83 -12.55 -27.57
#